data_AF-A0A7V6NFJ6-F1
#
_entry.id   AF-A0A7V6NFJ6-F1
#
_cell.length_a   1.000
_cell.length_b   1.000
_cell.length_c   1.000
_cell.angle_alpha   90.00
_cell.angle_beta   90.00
_cell.angle_gamma   90.00
#
_symmetry.space_group_name_H-M   'P 1'
#
loop_
_entity.id
_entity.type
_entity.pdbx_description
1 polymer ?
#
loop_
_entity_poly.entity_id
_entity_poly.type
_entity_poly.pdbx_seq_one_letter_code
_entity_poly.pdbx_strand_id
1 'polypeptide(L)'
;MFKRYLIATVLATTLSVVVSMLHAQPQTAVQLLKEGERLHMAYEFERAIEAFSRAAAASEDSLLTQRAEQWKWASENGQIMSRYVIRPTLLAYAVIPGKEFPLYYDLAPSGQWRYPPKELLEHVHDDGKNPLPILYRPSVDKIVFAARDTSQNTGWDLYTVWRTVPDTPQASDTADGQDPNTTYWSPPVRLPASINTTRNEMYPVLSPDGNTLYFCSDGLPGLGGMNLFVSHWDKDLGTWSVPENMGIPFSSPHNDMLYLLSDDSRYFYFVSDRIAPKDSLMLYKVEYEPGPVTIHPQSVQELREIASLPLVQKVKSGAVPVPAEPEEATLPARTNEREQDRADSVLQKTRAATQHYAELNKAVRNLTEQVAGQEQKLDELRNTYTTLSREEDRQVYANLIRDREFTLMELQQSLRDTQKAAQAIEDMFLWHGVLAVPPQTPDMQVEPAETQANIPRFTPVKQKQGTWDKHVFLSPAPPPPTVDLTFRIEKEAVIVPWENEPMSLYYRIQLFTLSSKITPKQLRGISPAFEVKVGNKYVYYAGQFTKYAQATQALTTVRRQGVHGALVVAFYEGKSLSLQEARKREAQNKTEPEGIRTYRVYLGQDEVSPQLVAAVTSLTEKDIIRVEKEEAAHFYIGPFNSLTQAQELAEGLQKKGFTSISVQEDF
;
A
#
# COMPACT_ATOMS: atom_id res chain seq x y z
N MET A 1 57.11 -30.34 35.12
CA MET A 1 56.71 -28.92 35.16
C MET A 1 55.66 -28.57 34.11
N PHE A 2 55.83 -28.96 32.84
CA PHE A 2 54.91 -28.63 31.73
C PHE A 2 53.42 -29.00 31.95
N LYS A 3 53.12 -30.19 32.48
CA LYS A 3 51.72 -30.61 32.77
C LYS A 3 51.01 -29.74 33.80
N ARG A 4 51.73 -29.15 34.77
CA ARG A 4 51.14 -28.27 35.79
C ARG A 4 50.84 -26.87 35.24
N TYR A 5 51.66 -26.40 34.29
CA TYR A 5 51.43 -25.13 33.60
C TYR A 5 50.21 -25.19 32.68
N LEU A 6 50.06 -26.27 31.91
CA LEU A 6 48.94 -26.45 30.97
C LEU A 6 47.58 -26.53 31.69
N ILE A 7 47.51 -27.25 32.81
CA ILE A 7 46.28 -27.35 33.62
C ILE A 7 45.94 -25.99 34.24
N ALA A 8 46.93 -25.23 34.70
CA ALA A 8 46.70 -23.90 35.26
C ALA A 8 46.23 -22.89 34.20
N THR A 9 46.72 -22.96 32.96
CA THR A 9 46.26 -22.07 31.87
C THR A 9 44.84 -22.42 31.44
N VAL A 10 44.53 -23.71 31.28
CA VAL A 10 43.17 -24.16 30.94
C VAL A 10 42.18 -23.78 32.04
N LEU A 11 42.51 -24.00 33.33
CA LEU A 11 41.67 -23.58 34.44
C LEU A 11 41.48 -22.07 34.50
N ALA A 12 42.54 -21.27 34.23
CA ALA A 12 42.43 -19.82 34.23
C ALA A 12 41.55 -19.31 33.08
N THR A 13 41.64 -19.89 31.88
CA THR A 13 40.75 -19.55 30.76
C THR A 13 39.31 -19.99 31.00
N THR A 14 39.07 -21.18 31.53
CA THR A 14 37.71 -21.64 31.85
C THR A 14 37.10 -20.83 32.99
N LEU A 15 37.89 -20.46 34.00
CA LEU A 15 37.43 -19.63 35.11
C LEU A 15 37.16 -18.19 34.62
N SER A 16 37.95 -17.65 33.70
CA SER A 16 37.70 -16.32 33.13
C SER A 16 36.45 -16.28 32.24
N VAL A 17 36.15 -17.35 31.49
CA VAL A 17 34.91 -17.48 30.71
C VAL A 17 33.70 -17.67 31.63
N VAL A 18 33.82 -18.50 32.67
CA VAL A 18 32.75 -18.73 33.65
C VAL A 18 32.49 -17.49 34.51
N VAL A 19 33.52 -16.75 34.91
CA VAL A 19 33.39 -15.47 35.63
C VAL A 19 32.80 -14.37 34.74
N SER A 20 33.10 -14.36 33.44
CA SER A 20 32.46 -13.44 32.48
C SER A 20 30.97 -13.78 32.26
N MET A 21 30.59 -15.06 32.30
CA MET A 21 29.20 -15.50 32.27
C MET A 21 28.46 -15.25 33.60
N LEU A 22 29.16 -15.28 34.75
CA LEU A 22 28.57 -15.03 36.08
C LEU A 22 28.33 -13.54 36.40
N HIS A 23 28.91 -12.60 35.64
CA HIS A 23 28.76 -11.15 35.90
C HIS A 23 27.87 -10.41 34.89
N ALA A 24 27.28 -11.09 33.90
CA ALA A 24 26.25 -10.50 33.08
C ALA A 24 24.94 -10.45 33.87
N GLN A 25 24.67 -9.32 34.55
CA GLN A 25 23.35 -9.10 35.12
C GLN A 25 22.29 -9.30 34.01
N PRO A 26 21.20 -10.06 34.27
CA PRO A 26 20.16 -10.24 33.28
C PRO A 26 19.59 -8.86 32.92
N GLN A 27 19.74 -8.48 31.65
CA GLN A 27 19.21 -7.21 31.18
C GLN A 27 17.69 -7.23 31.33
N THR A 28 17.13 -6.15 31.87
CA THR A 28 15.68 -6.03 32.01
C THR A 28 15.03 -5.89 30.64
N ALA A 29 13.74 -6.26 30.50
CA ALA A 29 13.01 -6.09 29.24
C ALA A 29 13.07 -4.64 28.71
N VAL A 30 13.03 -3.65 29.61
CA VAL A 30 13.18 -2.22 29.25
C VAL A 30 14.57 -1.90 28.70
N GLN A 31 15.63 -2.51 29.24
CA GLN A 31 16.99 -2.33 28.73
C GLN A 31 17.16 -2.97 27.35
N LEU A 32 16.59 -4.16 27.16
CA LEU A 32 16.59 -4.87 25.88
C LEU A 32 15.83 -4.09 24.80
N LEU A 33 14.67 -3.54 25.15
CA LEU A 33 13.89 -2.69 24.26
C LEU A 33 14.69 -1.46 23.81
N LYS A 34 15.32 -0.74 24.76
CA LYS A 34 16.16 0.42 24.44
C LYS A 34 17.37 0.08 23.59
N GLU A 35 18.00 -1.07 23.85
CA GLU A 35 19.10 -1.56 23.03
C GLU A 35 18.64 -1.91 21.61
N GLY A 36 17.48 -2.57 21.47
CA GLY A 36 16.85 -2.83 20.18
C GLY A 36 16.56 -1.54 19.42
N GLU A 37 15.96 -0.54 20.05
CA GLU A 37 15.69 0.77 19.44
C GLU A 37 16.99 1.43 18.97
N ARG A 38 18.05 1.41 19.80
CA ARG A 38 19.37 1.95 19.44
C ARG A 38 19.98 1.22 18.23
N LEU A 39 19.91 -0.10 18.19
CA LEU A 39 20.42 -0.93 17.09
C LEU A 39 19.63 -0.70 15.81
N HIS A 40 18.30 -0.61 15.93
CA HIS A 40 17.40 -0.32 14.83
C HIS A 40 17.70 1.05 14.21
N MET A 41 17.83 2.10 15.03
CA MET A 41 18.23 3.44 14.56
C MET A 41 19.61 3.44 13.90
N ALA A 42 20.46 2.48 14.27
CA ALA A 42 21.77 2.27 13.68
C ALA A 42 21.74 1.32 12.47
N TYR A 43 20.58 0.96 11.91
CA TYR A 43 20.44 0.03 10.78
C TYR A 43 21.04 -1.37 11.03
N GLU A 44 21.26 -1.75 12.29
CA GLU A 44 21.71 -3.10 12.68
C GLU A 44 20.49 -4.00 12.91
N PHE A 45 19.67 -4.15 11.87
CA PHE A 45 18.34 -4.73 11.97
C PHE A 45 18.33 -6.16 12.53
N GLU A 46 19.26 -7.01 12.12
CA GLU A 46 19.35 -8.40 12.62
C GLU A 46 19.57 -8.45 14.14
N ARG A 47 20.47 -7.61 14.65
CA ARG A 47 20.73 -7.50 16.10
C ARG A 47 19.57 -6.84 16.83
N ALA A 48 18.89 -5.89 16.19
CA ALA A 48 17.70 -5.26 16.74
C ALA A 48 16.55 -6.28 16.90
N ILE A 49 16.30 -7.13 15.90
CA ILE A 49 15.30 -8.22 15.92
C ILE A 49 15.57 -9.16 17.10
N GLU A 50 16.83 -9.55 17.32
CA GLU A 50 17.22 -10.39 18.46
C GLU A 50 16.93 -9.68 19.80
N ALA A 51 17.32 -8.40 19.93
CA ALA A 51 17.07 -7.62 21.13
C ALA A 51 15.58 -7.45 21.44
N PHE A 52 14.75 -7.17 20.44
CA PHE A 52 13.30 -7.06 20.60
C PHE A 52 12.63 -8.39 20.94
N SER A 53 13.06 -9.48 20.31
CA SER A 53 12.56 -10.82 20.63
C SER A 53 12.85 -11.20 22.08
N ARG A 54 14.06 -10.85 22.57
CA ARG A 54 14.43 -11.03 23.98
C ARG A 54 13.64 -10.09 24.91
N ALA A 55 13.39 -8.84 24.49
CA ALA A 55 12.59 -7.90 25.25
C ALA A 55 11.13 -8.38 25.43
N ALA A 56 10.52 -8.89 24.36
CA ALA A 56 9.18 -9.46 24.38
C ALA A 56 9.10 -10.71 25.27
N ALA A 57 10.09 -11.60 25.19
CA ALA A 57 10.14 -12.81 26.01
C ALA A 57 10.44 -12.55 27.50
N ALA A 58 11.14 -11.46 27.82
CA ALA A 58 11.52 -11.11 29.20
C ALA A 58 10.49 -10.23 29.92
N SER A 59 9.41 -9.81 29.25
CA SER A 59 8.41 -8.88 29.78
C SER A 59 7.09 -9.57 30.11
N GLU A 60 6.57 -9.31 31.30
CA GLU A 60 5.18 -9.64 31.67
C GLU A 60 4.22 -8.48 31.37
N ASP A 61 4.73 -7.30 31.01
CA ASP A 61 3.94 -6.13 30.61
C ASP A 61 3.52 -6.25 29.14
N SER A 62 2.21 -6.43 28.92
CA SER A 62 1.58 -6.54 27.61
C SER A 62 1.87 -5.33 26.69
N LEU A 63 1.94 -4.11 27.24
CA LEU A 63 2.21 -2.91 26.44
C LEU A 63 3.67 -2.87 25.96
N LEU A 64 4.60 -3.27 26.82
CA LEU A 64 6.01 -3.38 26.46
C LEU A 64 6.22 -4.47 25.41
N THR A 65 5.58 -5.63 25.60
CA THR A 65 5.61 -6.73 24.62
C THR A 65 5.05 -6.29 23.27
N GLN A 66 3.91 -5.59 23.24
CA GLN A 66 3.35 -5.05 22.00
C GLN A 66 4.30 -4.05 21.32
N ARG A 67 4.96 -3.18 22.09
CA ARG A 67 5.95 -2.24 21.57
C ARG A 67 7.19 -2.95 21.02
N ALA A 68 7.68 -3.99 21.71
CA ALA A 68 8.81 -4.79 21.25
C ALA A 68 8.49 -5.51 19.94
N GLU A 69 7.31 -6.13 19.83
CA GLU A 69 6.86 -6.80 18.59
C GLU A 69 6.67 -5.79 17.44
N GLN A 70 6.13 -4.59 17.72
CA GLN A 70 6.01 -3.54 16.70
C GLN A 70 7.38 -3.14 16.13
N TRP A 71 8.37 -2.90 17.00
CA TRP A 71 9.71 -2.54 16.58
C TRP A 71 10.48 -3.70 15.93
N LYS A 72 10.21 -4.93 16.36
CA LYS A 72 10.73 -6.13 15.70
C LYS A 72 10.25 -6.20 14.25
N TRP A 73 8.94 -6.03 14.02
CA TRP A 73 8.38 -6.00 12.68
C TRP A 73 8.95 -4.86 11.81
N ALA A 74 9.12 -3.66 12.38
CA ALA A 74 9.81 -2.56 11.70
C ALA A 74 11.28 -2.90 11.34
N SER A 75 11.96 -3.68 12.19
CA SER A 75 13.32 -4.13 11.94
C SER A 75 13.39 -5.21 10.87
N GLU A 76 12.42 -6.13 10.82
CA GLU A 76 12.29 -7.14 9.76
C GLU A 76 12.06 -6.48 8.40
N ASN A 77 11.16 -5.49 8.33
CA ASN A 77 10.96 -4.65 7.14
C ASN A 77 12.27 -3.94 6.75
N GLY A 78 12.97 -3.35 7.71
CA GLY A 78 14.26 -2.70 7.46
C GLY A 78 15.34 -3.65 6.94
N GLN A 79 15.37 -4.89 7.45
CA GLN A 79 16.27 -5.93 6.96
C GLN A 79 15.98 -6.30 5.50
N ILE A 80 14.71 -6.33 5.09
CA ILE A 80 14.31 -6.56 3.69
C ILE A 80 14.71 -5.37 2.82
N MET A 81 14.35 -4.15 3.24
CA MET A 81 14.60 -2.91 2.50
C MET A 81 16.09 -2.56 2.37
N SER A 82 16.94 -3.05 3.28
CA SER A 82 18.39 -2.81 3.23
C SER A 82 19.14 -3.73 2.26
N ARG A 83 18.51 -4.78 1.72
CA ARG A 83 19.16 -5.69 0.75
C ARG A 83 19.44 -5.01 -0.58
N TYR A 84 18.54 -4.13 -1.01
CA TYR A 84 18.62 -3.41 -2.27
C TYR A 84 18.24 -1.96 -2.04
N VAL A 85 19.23 -1.07 -2.15
CA VAL A 85 19.06 0.37 -1.93
C VAL A 85 19.55 1.14 -3.14
N ILE A 86 19.18 2.40 -3.24
CA ILE A 86 19.66 3.27 -4.32
C ILE A 86 20.65 4.31 -3.78
N ARG A 87 21.57 4.77 -4.63
CA ARG A 87 22.45 5.91 -4.33
C ARG A 87 21.99 7.13 -5.13
N PRO A 88 21.12 7.99 -4.55
CA PRO A 88 20.59 9.12 -5.30
C PRO A 88 21.63 10.25 -5.43
N THR A 89 21.54 11.01 -6.51
CA THR A 89 22.33 12.24 -6.69
C THR A 89 21.70 13.37 -5.88
N LEU A 90 22.33 13.76 -4.77
CA LEU A 90 21.90 14.91 -3.98
C LEU A 90 22.37 16.22 -4.65
N LEU A 91 21.43 17.06 -5.06
CA LEU A 91 21.70 18.35 -5.72
C LEU A 91 21.98 19.45 -4.70
N ALA A 92 21.19 19.52 -3.62
CA ALA A 92 21.32 20.53 -2.59
C ALA A 92 20.55 20.14 -1.31
N TYR A 93 20.83 20.81 -0.19
CA TYR A 93 20.09 20.63 1.06
C TYR A 93 19.92 21.94 1.85
N ALA A 94 18.90 22.01 2.70
CA ALA A 94 18.61 23.18 3.54
C ALA A 94 17.91 22.82 4.85
N VAL A 95 18.24 23.53 5.93
CA VAL A 95 17.53 23.45 7.21
C VAL A 95 16.34 24.40 7.18
N ILE A 96 15.15 23.88 7.45
CA ILE A 96 13.89 24.64 7.43
C ILE A 96 13.12 24.47 8.75
N PRO A 97 12.28 25.46 9.14
CA PRO A 97 11.46 25.35 10.35
C PRO A 97 10.42 24.22 10.23
N GLY A 98 10.24 23.42 11.28
CA GLY A 98 9.35 22.27 11.25
C GLY A 98 7.86 22.59 11.13
N LYS A 99 7.39 23.78 11.55
CA LYS A 99 5.95 24.11 11.49
C LYS A 99 5.43 24.52 10.12
N GLU A 100 6.31 25.04 9.26
CA GLU A 100 5.96 25.65 7.98
C GLU A 100 6.68 24.98 6.81
N PHE A 101 7.23 23.78 7.06
CA PHE A 101 8.10 23.08 6.13
C PHE A 101 7.50 22.87 4.73
N PRO A 102 6.18 22.62 4.56
CA PRO A 102 5.62 22.44 3.21
C PRO A 102 5.73 23.70 2.35
N LEU A 103 5.90 24.89 2.95
CA LEU A 103 6.02 26.15 2.22
C LEU A 103 7.43 26.41 1.65
N TYR A 104 8.43 25.60 1.98
CA TYR A 104 9.82 25.82 1.56
C TYR A 104 10.17 24.97 0.33
N TYR A 105 10.05 25.54 -0.87
CA TYR A 105 10.41 24.90 -2.14
C TYR A 105 10.59 25.95 -3.24
N ASP A 106 11.35 25.64 -4.29
CA ASP A 106 11.61 26.51 -5.45
C ASP A 106 10.93 26.01 -6.73
N LEU A 107 9.74 25.40 -6.61
CA LEU A 107 9.02 24.91 -7.78
C LEU A 107 8.30 26.05 -8.48
N ALA A 108 8.52 26.16 -9.78
CA ALA A 108 7.79 27.04 -10.67
C ALA A 108 7.07 26.17 -11.72
N PRO A 109 5.74 26.31 -11.97
CA PRO A 109 4.66 26.73 -11.08
C PRO A 109 3.37 25.86 -11.18
N SER A 110 3.39 24.52 -11.14
CA SER A 110 2.11 23.75 -11.25
C SER A 110 1.23 23.70 -9.99
N GLY A 111 1.74 24.07 -8.81
CA GLY A 111 1.02 23.86 -7.55
C GLY A 111 1.28 24.89 -6.46
N GLN A 112 0.28 25.08 -5.58
CA GLN A 112 0.35 25.98 -4.43
C GLN A 112 -0.24 25.32 -3.18
N TRP A 113 0.41 25.50 -2.03
CA TRP A 113 -0.13 25.04 -0.75
C TRP A 113 -1.25 25.95 -0.25
N ARG A 114 -2.34 25.34 0.17
CA ARG A 114 -3.53 25.99 0.74
C ARG A 114 -3.97 25.23 1.98
N TYR A 115 -4.40 25.90 3.04
CA TYR A 115 -5.04 25.19 4.15
C TYR A 115 -6.46 24.76 3.75
N PRO A 116 -6.94 23.59 4.19
CA PRO A 116 -8.29 23.12 3.90
C PRO A 116 -9.31 24.16 4.38
N PRO A 117 -10.31 24.50 3.56
CA PRO A 117 -11.38 25.39 3.96
C PRO A 117 -12.30 24.68 4.96
N LYS A 118 -13.02 25.45 5.79
CA LYS A 118 -13.83 24.91 6.90
C LYS A 118 -14.88 23.93 6.39
N GLU A 119 -15.48 24.26 5.25
CA GLU A 119 -16.46 23.43 4.57
C GLU A 119 -15.90 22.03 4.33
N LEU A 120 -14.68 21.92 3.80
CA LEU A 120 -14.04 20.63 3.53
C LEU A 120 -13.82 19.80 4.80
N LEU A 121 -13.42 20.43 5.91
CA LEU A 121 -13.16 19.76 7.19
C LEU A 121 -14.43 19.30 7.89
N GLU A 122 -15.50 20.09 7.82
CA GLU A 122 -16.80 19.73 8.39
C GLU A 122 -17.39 18.46 7.78
N HIS A 123 -17.15 18.22 6.48
CA HIS A 123 -17.59 17.01 5.78
C HIS A 123 -16.97 15.71 6.32
N VAL A 124 -15.79 15.79 6.93
CA VAL A 124 -15.03 14.63 7.41
C VAL A 124 -14.99 14.58 8.94
N HIS A 125 -15.82 15.38 9.62
CA HIS A 125 -15.87 15.49 11.07
C HIS A 125 -14.54 15.89 11.71
N ASP A 126 -13.73 16.69 11.02
CA ASP A 126 -12.49 17.25 11.57
C ASP A 126 -12.81 18.51 12.40
N ASP A 127 -12.16 18.64 13.57
CA ASP A 127 -12.38 19.76 14.48
C ASP A 127 -11.66 21.06 14.06
N GLY A 128 -10.94 21.03 12.95
CA GLY A 128 -10.22 22.17 12.38
C GLY A 128 -8.98 22.55 13.17
N LYS A 129 -8.56 21.77 14.17
CA LYS A 129 -7.34 22.05 14.92
C LYS A 129 -6.13 21.55 14.14
N ASN A 130 -5.12 22.40 13.99
CA ASN A 130 -3.84 22.06 13.33
C ASN A 130 -4.02 21.34 11.96
N PRO A 131 -4.78 21.92 11.01
CA PRO A 131 -5.02 21.27 9.73
C PRO A 131 -3.71 21.12 8.94
N LEU A 132 -3.58 20.01 8.22
CA LEU A 132 -2.46 19.84 7.28
C LEU A 132 -2.73 20.60 5.99
N PRO A 133 -1.71 21.24 5.39
CA PRO A 133 -1.90 21.97 4.15
C PRO A 133 -2.11 21.01 2.97
N ILE A 134 -2.83 21.48 1.96
CA ILE A 134 -3.16 20.79 0.71
C ILE A 134 -2.32 21.38 -0.41
N LEU A 135 -1.64 20.54 -1.19
CA LEU A 135 -1.03 20.98 -2.44
C LEU A 135 -2.10 21.01 -3.54
N TYR A 136 -2.56 22.21 -3.90
CA TYR A 136 -3.53 22.41 -4.97
C TYR A 136 -2.83 22.62 -6.32
N ARG A 137 -3.22 21.85 -7.34
CA ARG A 137 -2.78 22.02 -8.73
C ARG A 137 -3.96 22.31 -9.66
N PRO A 138 -4.01 23.47 -10.34
CA PRO A 138 -5.09 23.78 -11.28
C PRO A 138 -5.20 22.81 -12.46
N SER A 139 -4.09 22.19 -12.87
CA SER A 139 -4.04 21.21 -13.96
C SER A 139 -4.63 19.85 -13.61
N VAL A 140 -4.85 19.56 -12.32
CA VAL A 140 -5.32 18.26 -11.84
C VAL A 140 -6.79 18.37 -11.44
N ASP A 141 -7.60 17.42 -11.91
CA ASP A 141 -9.04 17.35 -11.70
C ASP A 141 -9.44 16.77 -10.34
N LYS A 142 -8.47 16.39 -9.52
CA LYS A 142 -8.70 15.84 -8.18
C LYS A 142 -7.78 16.50 -7.16
N ILE A 143 -8.24 16.51 -5.91
CA ILE A 143 -7.44 16.90 -4.75
C ILE A 143 -7.39 15.67 -3.83
N VAL A 144 -6.22 15.41 -3.26
CA VAL A 144 -6.06 14.48 -2.14
C VAL A 144 -5.57 15.28 -0.95
N PHE A 145 -6.19 15.07 0.21
CA PHE A 145 -5.86 15.79 1.43
C PHE A 145 -5.94 14.88 2.65
N ALA A 146 -5.25 15.27 3.73
CA ALA A 146 -5.29 14.58 5.00
C ALA A 146 -6.21 15.33 5.97
N ALA A 147 -7.07 14.60 6.69
CA ALA A 147 -7.93 15.12 7.75
C ALA A 147 -8.15 14.06 8.84
N ARG A 148 -8.62 14.47 10.01
CA ARG A 148 -8.89 13.58 11.14
C ARG A 148 -10.39 13.44 11.34
N ASP A 149 -10.91 12.22 11.23
CA ASP A 149 -12.29 11.95 11.63
C ASP A 149 -12.37 11.83 13.15
N THR A 150 -12.69 12.96 13.81
CA THR A 150 -12.80 13.00 15.27
C THR A 150 -13.96 12.18 15.82
N SER A 151 -14.92 11.78 14.97
CA SER A 151 -16.05 10.94 15.38
C SER A 151 -15.67 9.46 15.52
N GLN A 152 -14.70 9.01 14.71
CA GLN A 152 -14.20 7.62 14.72
C GLN A 152 -12.91 7.47 15.53
N ASN A 153 -12.36 8.57 16.05
CA ASN A 153 -11.08 8.60 16.77
C ASN A 153 -9.95 7.94 15.97
N THR A 154 -9.96 8.13 14.64
CA THR A 154 -8.88 7.67 13.75
C THR A 154 -7.70 8.65 13.82
N GLY A 155 -6.54 8.20 13.35
CA GLY A 155 -5.42 9.12 13.10
C GLY A 155 -5.71 10.04 11.91
N TRP A 156 -4.66 10.54 11.26
CA TRP A 156 -4.83 11.26 10.00
C TRP A 156 -5.18 10.29 8.87
N ASP A 157 -6.31 10.53 8.21
CA ASP A 157 -6.78 9.76 7.06
C ASP A 157 -6.70 10.59 5.79
N LEU A 158 -6.47 9.92 4.65
CA LEU A 158 -6.49 10.53 3.33
C LEU A 158 -7.89 10.48 2.72
N TYR A 159 -8.30 11.61 2.16
CA TYR A 159 -9.56 11.81 1.45
C TYR A 159 -9.28 12.39 0.07
N THR A 160 -10.21 12.17 -0.85
CA THR A 160 -10.16 12.76 -2.18
C THR A 160 -11.46 13.47 -2.54
N VAL A 161 -11.34 14.54 -3.33
CA VAL A 161 -12.45 15.22 -3.99
C VAL A 161 -12.13 15.38 -5.47
N TRP A 162 -13.16 15.30 -6.31
CA TRP A 162 -13.04 15.46 -7.75
C TRP A 162 -13.69 16.76 -8.19
N ARG A 163 -13.08 17.42 -9.16
CA ARG A 163 -13.65 18.57 -9.84
C ARG A 163 -14.88 18.10 -10.60
N THR A 164 -15.99 18.78 -10.40
CA THR A 164 -17.27 18.41 -11.00
C THR A 164 -17.86 19.57 -11.78
N VAL A 165 -18.70 19.25 -12.75
CA VAL A 165 -19.58 20.20 -13.44
C VAL A 165 -20.97 19.95 -12.86
N PRO A 166 -21.59 20.92 -12.16
CA PRO A 166 -22.92 20.71 -11.57
C PRO A 166 -23.96 20.33 -12.64
N ASP A 167 -24.66 19.21 -12.47
CA ASP A 167 -25.72 18.75 -13.39
C ASP A 167 -26.94 19.70 -13.42
N THR A 168 -27.09 20.52 -12.39
CA THR A 168 -28.11 21.58 -12.30
C THR A 168 -27.53 22.73 -11.49
N PRO A 169 -27.67 24.00 -11.93
CA PRO A 169 -27.42 25.14 -11.06
C PRO A 169 -28.33 24.98 -9.83
N GLN A 170 -27.76 24.89 -8.63
CA GLN A 170 -28.57 24.88 -7.41
C GLN A 170 -29.36 26.20 -7.36
N ALA A 171 -30.68 26.10 -7.58
CA ALA A 171 -31.60 27.23 -7.67
C ALA A 171 -31.83 27.95 -6.32
N SER A 172 -31.06 27.66 -5.27
CA SER A 172 -31.09 28.39 -4.00
C SER A 172 -30.06 29.51 -3.90
N ASP A 173 -29.09 29.58 -4.83
CA ASP A 173 -28.13 30.71 -4.94
C ASP A 173 -28.46 31.64 -6.10
N THR A 174 -29.64 31.50 -6.72
CA THR A 174 -30.06 32.35 -7.83
C THR A 174 -30.59 33.70 -7.34
N ALA A 175 -29.68 34.53 -6.86
CA ALA A 175 -29.84 35.96 -6.79
C ALA A 175 -28.48 36.69 -6.89
N ASP A 176 -27.51 36.21 -7.67
CA ASP A 176 -26.49 37.04 -8.31
C ASP A 176 -25.65 36.20 -9.28
N GLY A 177 -25.23 36.79 -10.39
CA GLY A 177 -24.58 36.12 -11.51
C GLY A 177 -23.46 35.16 -11.12
N GLN A 178 -23.59 33.90 -11.53
CA GLN A 178 -22.53 32.89 -11.41
C GLN A 178 -21.26 33.40 -12.09
N ASP A 179 -20.18 33.58 -11.32
CA ASP A 179 -18.86 33.86 -11.90
C ASP A 179 -18.44 32.64 -12.72
N PRO A 180 -18.21 32.78 -14.04
CA PRO A 180 -17.83 31.67 -14.92
C PRO A 180 -16.50 31.00 -14.52
N ASN A 181 -15.76 31.58 -13.56
CA ASN A 181 -14.52 31.01 -13.04
C ASN A 181 -14.72 30.17 -11.76
N THR A 182 -15.95 29.93 -11.31
CA THR A 182 -16.21 29.13 -10.09
C THR A 182 -15.95 27.65 -10.35
N THR A 183 -15.09 27.03 -9.54
CA THR A 183 -14.74 25.61 -9.63
C THR A 183 -15.46 24.81 -8.55
N TYR A 184 -16.24 23.80 -8.96
CA TYR A 184 -16.99 22.94 -8.04
C TYR A 184 -16.24 21.62 -7.77
N TRP A 185 -16.34 21.15 -6.52
CA TRP A 185 -15.72 19.91 -6.05
C TRP A 185 -16.76 18.98 -5.45
N SER A 186 -16.62 17.68 -5.69
CA SER A 186 -17.46 16.65 -5.07
C SER A 186 -17.35 16.65 -3.54
N PRO A 187 -18.28 15.98 -2.85
CA PRO A 187 -18.09 15.61 -1.45
C PRO A 187 -16.79 14.81 -1.26
N PRO A 188 -16.09 14.98 -0.11
CA PRO A 188 -14.93 14.17 0.23
C PRO A 188 -15.24 12.68 0.34
N VAL A 189 -14.40 11.86 -0.27
CA VAL A 189 -14.45 10.40 -0.16
C VAL A 189 -13.16 9.92 0.48
N ARG A 190 -13.28 9.14 1.57
CA ARG A 190 -12.13 8.52 2.26
C ARG A 190 -11.46 7.52 1.32
N LEU A 191 -10.14 7.56 1.22
CA LEU A 191 -9.37 6.59 0.43
C LEU A 191 -9.50 5.16 1.00
N PRO A 192 -9.25 4.12 0.18
CA PRO A 192 -9.40 2.72 0.59
C PRO A 192 -8.57 2.34 1.82
N ALA A 193 -8.96 1.26 2.50
CA ALA A 193 -8.26 0.73 3.68
C ALA A 193 -6.85 0.18 3.38
N SER A 194 -6.48 -0.02 2.11
CA SER A 194 -5.10 -0.31 1.71
C SER A 194 -4.17 0.89 1.87
N ILE A 195 -4.71 2.12 1.88
CA ILE A 195 -3.98 3.36 2.11
C ILE A 195 -4.17 3.81 3.56
N ASN A 196 -5.42 3.93 4.00
CA ASN A 196 -5.75 4.45 5.32
C ASN A 196 -5.69 3.35 6.38
N THR A 197 -4.80 3.52 7.35
CA THR A 197 -4.58 2.59 8.45
C THR A 197 -5.29 3.07 9.71
N THR A 198 -5.04 2.41 10.86
CA THR A 198 -5.48 2.91 12.16
C THR A 198 -4.57 4.00 12.73
N ARG A 199 -3.47 4.33 12.04
CA ARG A 199 -2.51 5.35 12.44
C ARG A 199 -2.60 6.57 11.53
N ASN A 200 -1.47 7.20 11.19
CA ASN A 200 -1.43 8.50 10.53
C ASN A 200 -0.91 8.37 9.11
N GLU A 201 -1.75 8.75 8.15
CA GLU A 201 -1.38 9.03 6.78
C GLU A 201 -1.42 10.54 6.53
N MET A 202 -0.29 11.13 6.16
CA MET A 202 -0.11 12.58 6.12
C MET A 202 0.63 13.07 4.88
N TYR A 203 0.52 14.37 4.62
CA TYR A 203 1.18 15.12 3.55
C TYR A 203 1.05 14.47 2.15
N PRO A 204 -0.19 14.17 1.70
CA PRO A 204 -0.40 13.63 0.36
C PRO A 204 -0.02 14.65 -0.71
N VAL A 205 0.67 14.19 -1.74
CA VAL A 205 1.09 14.94 -2.90
C VAL A 205 0.83 14.10 -4.14
N LEU A 206 0.06 14.64 -5.07
CA LEU A 206 -0.09 14.03 -6.39
C LEU A 206 1.15 14.31 -7.25
N SER A 207 1.42 13.49 -8.25
CA SER A 207 2.30 13.84 -9.37
C SER A 207 1.65 14.93 -10.24
N PRO A 208 2.43 15.62 -11.11
CA PRO A 208 1.89 16.66 -12.01
C PRO A 208 0.76 16.16 -12.93
N ASP A 209 0.76 14.88 -13.28
CA ASP A 209 -0.25 14.22 -14.11
C ASP A 209 -1.45 13.66 -13.31
N GLY A 210 -1.42 13.73 -11.97
CA GLY A 210 -2.49 13.26 -11.09
C GLY A 210 -2.66 11.73 -11.00
N ASN A 211 -1.74 10.94 -11.56
CA ASN A 211 -1.83 9.47 -11.58
C ASN A 211 -0.98 8.78 -10.52
N THR A 212 -0.08 9.49 -9.83
CA THR A 212 0.74 8.94 -8.75
C THR A 212 0.51 9.75 -7.49
N LEU A 213 0.27 9.06 -6.38
CA LEU A 213 0.09 9.64 -5.05
C LEU A 213 1.30 9.29 -4.20
N TYR A 214 1.97 10.32 -3.71
CA TYR A 214 2.99 10.21 -2.68
C TYR A 214 2.42 10.67 -1.34
N PHE A 215 2.74 9.97 -0.27
CA PHE A 215 2.32 10.35 1.08
C PHE A 215 3.27 9.75 2.10
N CYS A 216 3.13 10.10 3.37
CA CYS A 216 3.86 9.43 4.45
C CYS A 216 2.90 8.74 5.42
N SER A 217 3.32 7.59 5.96
CA SER A 217 2.55 6.80 6.94
C SER A 217 3.44 6.29 8.07
N ASP A 218 2.90 6.23 9.30
CA ASP A 218 3.46 5.50 10.44
C ASP A 218 2.69 4.21 10.78
N GLY A 219 1.71 3.82 9.95
CA GLY A 219 0.91 2.60 10.10
C GLY A 219 1.14 1.53 9.03
N LEU A 220 1.62 1.91 7.85
CA LEU A 220 1.97 0.97 6.80
C LEU A 220 3.34 0.30 7.04
N PRO A 221 3.66 -0.83 6.36
CA PRO A 221 4.94 -1.52 6.49
C PRO A 221 6.15 -0.63 6.20
N GLY A 222 6.89 -0.31 7.25
CA GLY A 222 8.01 0.60 7.22
C GLY A 222 9.09 0.27 8.25
N LEU A 223 10.08 1.15 8.31
CA LEU A 223 11.21 1.16 9.23
C LEU A 223 10.88 1.86 10.57
N GLY A 224 9.62 2.23 10.81
CA GLY A 224 9.25 3.06 11.97
C GLY A 224 9.37 4.56 11.69
N GLY A 225 8.86 5.39 12.59
CA GLY A 225 8.61 6.80 12.30
C GLY A 225 7.59 6.98 11.16
N MET A 226 7.58 8.16 10.55
CA MET A 226 6.88 8.39 9.28
C MET A 226 7.75 7.92 8.10
N ASN A 227 7.21 7.12 7.19
CA ASN A 227 7.92 6.69 6.00
C ASN A 227 7.20 7.10 4.73
N LEU A 228 7.94 7.27 3.63
CA LEU A 228 7.39 7.68 2.34
C LEU A 228 6.86 6.48 1.56
N PHE A 229 5.64 6.63 1.05
CA PHE A 229 4.95 5.66 0.23
C PHE A 229 4.51 6.26 -1.10
N VAL A 230 4.43 5.41 -2.12
CA VAL A 230 3.89 5.73 -3.43
C VAL A 230 2.75 4.78 -3.77
N SER A 231 1.69 5.30 -4.37
CA SER A 231 0.57 4.52 -4.89
C SER A 231 0.16 5.07 -6.27
N HIS A 232 -0.27 4.18 -7.16
CA HIS A 232 -0.61 4.52 -8.54
C HIS A 232 -2.11 4.41 -8.77
N TRP A 233 -2.67 5.35 -9.53
CA TRP A 233 -4.08 5.35 -9.90
C TRP A 233 -4.33 4.28 -10.96
N ASP A 234 -5.12 3.28 -10.61
CA ASP A 234 -5.62 2.26 -11.53
C ASP A 234 -6.90 2.78 -12.18
N LYS A 235 -6.81 3.10 -13.48
CA LYS A 235 -7.94 3.61 -14.26
C LYS A 235 -9.01 2.57 -14.51
N ASP A 236 -8.65 1.28 -14.57
CA ASP A 236 -9.57 0.20 -14.86
C ASP A 236 -10.41 -0.15 -13.64
N LEU A 237 -9.78 -0.13 -12.46
CA LEU A 237 -10.43 -0.36 -11.17
C LEU A 237 -11.03 0.91 -10.54
N GLY A 238 -10.64 2.09 -11.04
CA GLY A 238 -11.08 3.38 -10.49
C GLY A 238 -10.64 3.58 -9.03
N THR A 239 -9.47 3.06 -8.67
CA THR A 239 -8.94 3.10 -7.30
C THR A 239 -7.42 3.23 -7.28
N TRP A 240 -6.85 3.48 -6.11
CA TRP A 240 -5.40 3.50 -5.90
C TRP A 240 -4.85 2.09 -5.68
N SER A 241 -3.66 1.81 -6.19
CA SER A 241 -2.93 0.56 -5.95
C SER A 241 -2.53 0.41 -4.48
N VAL A 242 -2.13 -0.80 -4.09
CA VAL A 242 -1.49 -1.02 -2.78
C VAL A 242 -0.25 -0.11 -2.68
N PRO A 243 -0.08 0.67 -1.59
CA PRO A 243 1.07 1.54 -1.44
C PRO A 243 2.38 0.76 -1.31
N GLU A 244 3.41 1.26 -1.98
CA GLU A 244 4.76 0.73 -1.93
C GLU A 244 5.65 1.69 -1.15
N ASN A 245 6.45 1.16 -0.21
CA ASN A 245 7.41 1.95 0.53
C ASN A 245 8.57 2.35 -0.40
N MET A 246 8.97 3.63 -0.39
CA MET A 246 10.04 4.14 -1.25
C MET A 246 11.44 3.63 -0.88
N GLY A 247 11.58 2.92 0.24
CA GLY A 247 12.82 2.25 0.65
C GLY A 247 13.96 3.19 1.02
N ILE A 248 15.13 2.63 1.34
CA ILE A 248 16.31 3.42 1.71
C ILE A 248 16.96 3.99 0.43
N PRO A 249 17.29 5.29 0.37
CA PRO A 249 17.41 6.22 1.50
C PRO A 249 16.24 7.20 1.67
N PHE A 250 15.10 7.00 1.03
CA PHE A 250 13.98 7.94 1.13
C PHE A 250 13.12 7.69 2.37
N SER A 251 13.00 6.43 2.79
CA SER A 251 12.47 6.01 4.08
C SER A 251 13.60 5.52 4.99
N SER A 252 13.45 5.78 6.28
CA SER A 252 14.42 5.51 7.33
C SER A 252 13.70 5.22 8.65
N PRO A 253 14.42 4.84 9.71
CA PRO A 253 13.85 4.73 11.07
C PRO A 253 13.29 6.03 11.68
N HIS A 254 13.49 7.17 11.00
CA HIS A 254 13.13 8.50 11.45
C HIS A 254 11.85 9.00 10.73
N ASN A 255 11.50 10.28 10.87
CA ASN A 255 10.35 10.86 10.18
C ASN A 255 10.76 11.40 8.81
N ASP A 256 10.42 10.65 7.77
CA ASP A 256 10.55 11.02 6.37
C ASP A 256 9.19 11.38 5.79
N MET A 257 9.09 12.60 5.29
CA MET A 257 7.83 13.26 5.06
C MET A 257 7.91 14.09 3.78
N LEU A 258 6.75 14.27 3.14
CA LEU A 258 6.56 15.11 1.96
C LEU A 258 7.49 14.75 0.80
N TYR A 259 6.98 14.07 -0.22
CA TYR A 259 7.69 13.92 -1.49
C TYR A 259 7.06 14.85 -2.52
N LEU A 260 7.86 15.75 -3.10
CA LEU A 260 7.37 16.79 -3.99
C LEU A 260 8.17 16.81 -5.29
N LEU A 261 7.63 16.17 -6.32
CA LEU A 261 8.21 16.07 -7.66
C LEU A 261 8.08 17.39 -8.43
N SER A 262 9.15 17.76 -9.15
CA SER A 262 9.14 18.88 -10.10
C SER A 262 8.30 18.57 -11.34
N ASP A 263 7.72 19.59 -11.95
CA ASP A 263 6.83 19.44 -13.11
C ASP A 263 7.54 18.89 -14.36
N ASP A 264 8.83 19.22 -14.49
CA ASP A 264 9.71 18.71 -15.54
C ASP A 264 10.33 17.35 -15.20
N SER A 265 9.97 16.77 -14.04
CA SER A 265 10.49 15.50 -13.54
C SER A 265 12.03 15.42 -13.54
N ARG A 266 12.73 16.54 -13.32
CA ARG A 266 14.21 16.53 -13.23
C ARG A 266 14.71 16.32 -11.81
N TYR A 267 13.94 16.74 -10.83
CA TYR A 267 14.29 16.61 -9.41
C TYR A 267 13.04 16.51 -8.54
N PHE A 268 13.22 16.14 -7.29
CA PHE A 268 12.18 16.21 -6.28
C PHE A 268 12.74 16.74 -4.96
N TYR A 269 11.83 17.19 -4.12
CA TYR A 269 12.11 17.52 -2.73
C TYR A 269 11.58 16.43 -1.83
N PHE A 270 12.34 16.13 -0.78
CA PHE A 270 11.76 15.44 0.37
C PHE A 270 12.32 15.98 1.69
N VAL A 271 11.59 15.75 2.77
CA VAL A 271 11.91 16.30 4.09
C VAL A 271 12.14 15.18 5.10
N SER A 272 13.12 15.37 5.98
CA SER A 272 13.45 14.39 7.02
C SER A 272 13.94 15.04 8.30
N ASP A 273 13.68 14.41 9.45
CA ASP A 273 14.24 14.80 10.76
C ASP A 273 15.51 14.01 11.16
N ARG A 274 15.96 13.05 10.34
CA ARG A 274 17.13 12.16 10.59
C ARG A 274 18.34 12.86 11.22
N ILE A 275 18.75 13.98 10.64
CA ILE A 275 19.94 14.75 11.05
C ILE A 275 19.57 16.21 11.38
N ALA A 276 18.28 16.50 11.52
CA ALA A 276 17.81 17.86 11.66
C ALA A 276 18.11 18.40 13.08
N PRO A 277 18.46 19.68 13.20
CA PRO A 277 18.49 20.34 14.49
C PRO A 277 17.10 20.32 15.14
N LYS A 278 17.06 20.46 16.47
CA LYS A 278 15.81 20.55 17.22
C LYS A 278 14.86 21.61 16.62
N ASP A 279 13.57 21.29 16.55
CA ASP A 279 12.48 22.12 16.00
C ASP A 279 12.62 22.48 14.50
N SER A 280 13.55 21.84 13.80
CA SER A 280 13.82 22.03 12.37
C SER A 280 13.71 20.70 11.61
N LEU A 281 13.64 20.79 10.30
CA LEU A 281 13.69 19.64 9.39
C LEU A 281 14.76 19.88 8.33
N MET A 282 15.24 18.79 7.73
CA MET A 282 16.13 18.83 6.58
C MET A 282 15.34 18.67 5.29
N LEU A 283 15.47 19.65 4.40
CA LEU A 283 14.96 19.63 3.04
C LEU A 283 16.07 19.20 2.09
N TYR A 284 15.84 18.14 1.34
CA TYR A 284 16.76 17.61 0.34
C TYR A 284 16.22 17.86 -1.05
N LYS A 285 17.07 18.38 -1.95
CA LYS A 285 16.82 18.48 -3.39
C LYS A 285 17.57 17.35 -4.07
N VAL A 286 16.86 16.41 -4.67
CA VAL A 286 17.44 15.18 -5.22
C VAL A 286 17.12 15.09 -6.70
N GLU A 287 18.10 14.70 -7.52
CA GLU A 287 17.87 14.42 -8.93
C GLU A 287 16.87 13.26 -9.09
N TYR A 288 15.90 13.43 -9.99
CA TYR A 288 14.94 12.38 -10.28
C TYR A 288 15.50 11.48 -11.38
N GLU A 289 15.73 10.22 -11.04
CA GLU A 289 16.14 9.20 -12.01
C GLU A 289 14.99 8.19 -12.19
N PRO A 290 14.40 8.08 -13.39
CA PRO A 290 13.40 7.06 -13.66
C PRO A 290 14.07 5.69 -13.75
N GLY A 291 13.72 4.79 -12.84
CA GLY A 291 14.30 3.44 -12.75
C GLY A 291 15.72 3.46 -12.18
N PRO A 292 15.92 3.96 -10.94
CA PRO A 292 17.25 4.08 -10.35
C PRO A 292 17.88 2.69 -10.15
N VAL A 293 19.20 2.62 -10.34
CA VAL A 293 19.95 1.39 -10.12
C VAL A 293 19.96 1.03 -8.64
N THR A 294 19.52 -0.18 -8.32
CA THR A 294 19.63 -0.74 -6.97
C THR A 294 20.98 -1.43 -6.79
N ILE A 295 21.56 -1.26 -5.60
CA ILE A 295 22.80 -1.90 -5.17
C ILE A 295 22.58 -2.66 -3.87
N HIS A 296 23.37 -3.71 -3.66
CA HIS A 296 23.43 -4.41 -2.40
C HIS A 296 24.58 -3.85 -1.54
N PRO A 297 24.30 -3.16 -0.42
CA PRO A 297 25.34 -2.67 0.48
C PRO A 297 26.22 -3.81 0.98
N GLN A 298 27.54 -3.61 1.00
CA GLN A 298 28.50 -4.61 1.46
C GLN A 298 28.63 -4.63 2.99
N SER A 299 28.18 -3.57 3.65
CA SER A 299 28.22 -3.46 5.11
C SER A 299 27.12 -2.55 5.65
N VAL A 300 26.82 -2.69 6.95
CA VAL A 300 25.93 -1.75 7.67
C VAL A 300 26.49 -0.32 7.63
N GLN A 301 27.81 -0.16 7.61
CA GLN A 301 28.43 1.15 7.53
C GLN A 301 28.12 1.84 6.19
N GLU A 302 28.25 1.11 5.08
CA GLU A 302 27.87 1.62 3.75
C GLU A 302 26.38 1.95 3.68
N LEU A 303 25.52 1.09 4.25
CA LEU A 303 24.09 1.34 4.33
C LEU A 303 23.79 2.66 5.07
N ARG A 304 24.45 2.91 6.21
CA ARG A 304 24.31 4.17 6.96
C ARG A 304 24.76 5.37 6.15
N GLU A 305 25.86 5.26 5.40
CA GLU A 305 26.36 6.34 4.55
C GLU A 305 25.34 6.68 3.46
N ILE A 306 24.77 5.68 2.80
CA ILE A 306 23.70 5.85 1.81
C ILE A 306 22.46 6.47 2.46
N ALA A 307 22.03 5.92 3.60
CA ALA A 307 20.83 6.35 4.31
C ALA A 307 20.95 7.74 4.94
N SER A 308 22.16 8.19 5.26
CA SER A 308 22.36 9.56 5.74
C SER A 308 22.18 10.61 4.64
N LEU A 309 22.17 10.17 3.37
CA LEU A 309 22.47 10.99 2.20
C LEU A 309 23.85 11.67 2.39
N PRO A 310 24.55 12.14 1.35
CA PRO A 310 25.96 12.57 1.47
C PRO A 310 26.19 13.86 2.29
N LEU A 311 25.80 13.87 3.58
CA LEU A 311 25.97 14.94 4.57
C LEU A 311 26.96 14.55 5.68
N VAL A 312 27.60 13.39 5.59
CA VAL A 312 28.65 12.99 6.53
C VAL A 312 29.98 13.64 6.16
N GLN A 313 30.21 14.85 6.65
CA GLN A 313 31.58 15.31 6.90
C GLN A 313 32.12 14.62 8.16
N LYS A 314 33.23 13.87 8.03
CA LYS A 314 34.36 13.88 8.99
C LYS A 314 35.52 13.01 8.50
N VAL A 315 36.63 13.63 8.10
CA VAL A 315 37.97 13.06 8.36
C VAL A 315 38.94 14.16 8.81
N LYS A 316 39.17 14.23 10.11
CA LYS A 316 40.48 14.55 10.69
C LYS A 316 40.74 13.57 11.84
N SER A 317 41.11 12.35 11.49
CA SER A 317 42.09 11.62 12.31
C SER A 317 43.48 12.05 11.82
N GLY A 318 44.12 12.97 12.53
CA GLY A 318 45.59 12.95 12.58
C GLY A 318 45.97 11.74 13.43
N ALA A 319 46.89 10.86 13.08
CA ALA A 319 48.07 11.03 12.25
C ALA A 319 48.44 9.75 11.49
N VAL A 320 49.18 9.93 10.40
CA VAL A 320 49.94 8.95 9.58
C VAL A 320 51.35 9.60 9.43
N PRO A 321 52.50 8.93 9.15
CA PRO A 321 52.80 7.52 8.77
C PRO A 321 54.04 6.89 9.49
N VAL A 322 54.40 5.63 9.16
CA VAL A 322 55.72 5.24 8.56
C VAL A 322 55.58 3.89 7.79
N PRO A 323 56.23 3.66 6.62
CA PRO A 323 56.05 2.49 5.73
C PRO A 323 57.25 1.48 5.61
N ALA A 324 56.95 0.27 5.07
CA ALA A 324 57.77 -0.75 4.32
C ALA A 324 59.01 -1.41 5.01
N GLU A 325 59.44 -2.68 4.87
CA GLU A 325 59.27 -3.88 3.98
C GLU A 325 60.14 -5.06 4.61
N PRO A 326 60.49 -6.25 4.02
CA PRO A 326 59.76 -7.42 3.44
C PRO A 326 60.29 -8.82 3.98
N GLU A 327 60.02 -9.93 3.24
CA GLU A 327 60.56 -11.34 3.32
C GLU A 327 59.80 -12.36 4.22
N GLU A 328 59.60 -13.65 3.90
CA GLU A 328 59.84 -14.51 2.72
C GLU A 328 58.97 -15.80 2.86
N ALA A 329 58.93 -16.59 1.79
CA ALA A 329 58.01 -17.71 1.50
C ALA A 329 58.10 -18.96 2.39
N THR A 330 57.03 -19.76 2.42
CA THR A 330 57.05 -21.17 1.93
C THR A 330 55.64 -21.81 1.92
N LEU A 331 55.25 -22.29 0.75
CA LEU A 331 54.14 -23.22 0.43
C LEU A 331 54.76 -24.65 0.29
N PRO A 332 54.03 -25.78 0.46
CA PRO A 332 53.06 -26.18 -0.57
C PRO A 332 51.85 -27.08 -0.18
N ALA A 333 50.79 -26.88 -0.99
CA ALA A 333 49.91 -27.85 -1.66
C ALA A 333 49.09 -28.91 -0.87
N ARG A 334 47.75 -28.85 -1.06
CA ARG A 334 47.04 -29.73 -2.02
C ARG A 334 45.57 -29.33 -2.25
N THR A 335 45.31 -28.93 -3.50
CA THR A 335 44.17 -29.27 -4.39
C THR A 335 42.73 -29.00 -3.93
N ASN A 336 42.10 -28.00 -4.55
CA ASN A 336 41.17 -28.25 -5.66
C ASN A 336 40.91 -26.95 -6.45
N GLU A 337 41.56 -26.84 -7.60
CA GLU A 337 41.17 -25.94 -8.69
C GLU A 337 39.88 -26.49 -9.32
N ARG A 338 38.76 -25.75 -9.23
CA ARG A 338 37.67 -25.77 -10.24
C ARG A 338 36.53 -24.75 -10.09
N GLU A 339 36.58 -23.78 -9.18
CA GLU A 339 35.49 -22.79 -9.04
C GLU A 339 35.86 -21.35 -9.43
N GLN A 340 37.15 -20.98 -9.51
CA GLN A 340 37.54 -19.60 -9.80
C GLN A 340 37.41 -19.21 -11.30
N ASP A 341 37.71 -20.11 -12.25
CA ASP A 341 37.74 -19.76 -13.68
C ASP A 341 36.36 -19.63 -14.34
N ARG A 342 35.27 -20.01 -13.66
CA ARG A 342 33.89 -19.75 -14.14
C ARG A 342 33.34 -18.40 -13.70
N ALA A 343 33.86 -17.83 -12.61
CA ALA A 343 33.38 -16.57 -12.05
C ALA A 343 33.81 -15.34 -12.89
N ASP A 344 34.98 -15.41 -13.53
CA ASP A 344 35.51 -14.31 -14.33
C ASP A 344 34.84 -14.15 -15.71
N SER A 345 34.21 -15.20 -16.27
CA SER A 345 33.49 -15.08 -17.56
C SER A 345 32.07 -14.53 -17.43
N VAL A 346 31.40 -14.70 -16.29
CA VAL A 346 30.00 -14.29 -16.11
C VAL A 346 29.93 -12.81 -15.77
N LEU A 347 30.75 -12.33 -14.82
CA LEU A 347 30.79 -10.93 -14.43
C LEU A 347 31.11 -9.98 -15.60
N GLN A 348 32.03 -10.36 -16.48
CA GLN A 348 32.44 -9.52 -17.61
C GLN A 348 31.35 -9.42 -18.69
N LYS A 349 30.61 -10.51 -18.92
CA LYS A 349 29.45 -10.54 -19.82
C LYS A 349 28.26 -9.78 -19.25
N THR A 350 28.02 -9.90 -17.94
CA THR A 350 26.98 -9.14 -17.23
C THR A 350 27.24 -7.63 -17.32
N ARG A 351 28.51 -7.20 -17.17
CA ARG A 351 28.94 -5.80 -17.26
C ARG A 351 28.64 -5.14 -18.61
N ALA A 352 29.01 -5.80 -19.71
CA ALA A 352 28.72 -5.32 -21.05
C ALA A 352 27.22 -5.33 -21.35
N ALA A 353 26.50 -6.36 -20.87
CA ALA A 353 25.05 -6.44 -21.02
C ALA A 353 24.31 -5.34 -20.23
N THR A 354 24.80 -4.94 -19.05
CA THR A 354 24.19 -3.86 -18.26
C THR A 354 24.35 -2.49 -18.91
N GLN A 355 25.53 -2.16 -19.45
CA GLN A 355 25.72 -0.92 -20.20
C GLN A 355 24.86 -0.88 -21.46
N HIS A 356 24.83 -1.99 -22.20
CA HIS A 356 24.01 -2.12 -23.39
C HIS A 356 22.50 -2.00 -23.07
N TYR A 357 22.04 -2.56 -21.94
CA TYR A 357 20.66 -2.42 -21.49
C TYR A 357 20.26 -0.97 -21.18
N ALA A 358 21.12 -0.21 -20.51
CA ALA A 358 20.88 1.21 -20.23
C ALA A 358 20.79 2.05 -21.52
N GLU A 359 21.65 1.77 -22.50
CA GLU A 359 21.61 2.39 -23.84
C GLU A 359 20.33 2.03 -24.60
N LEU A 360 19.91 0.77 -24.56
CA LEU A 360 18.67 0.30 -25.17
C LEU A 360 17.45 0.99 -24.55
N ASN A 361 17.37 1.11 -23.22
CA ASN A 361 16.27 1.82 -22.56
C ASN A 361 16.25 3.33 -22.87
N LYS A 362 17.41 3.95 -23.08
CA LYS A 362 17.48 5.33 -23.59
C LYS A 362 17.00 5.42 -25.04
N ALA A 363 17.36 4.46 -25.88
CA ALA A 363 16.92 4.38 -27.27
C ALA A 363 15.40 4.13 -27.38
N VAL A 364 14.82 3.24 -26.55
CA VAL A 364 13.37 2.99 -26.47
C VAL A 364 12.62 4.28 -26.15
N ARG A 365 13.09 5.06 -25.18
CA ARG A 365 12.49 6.36 -24.82
C ARG A 365 12.47 7.33 -26.00
N ASN A 366 13.63 7.55 -26.63
CA ASN A 366 13.74 8.46 -27.78
C ASN A 366 12.90 7.99 -28.98
N LEU A 367 12.90 6.68 -29.30
CA LEU A 367 12.09 6.12 -30.39
C LEU A 367 10.59 6.25 -30.11
N THR A 368 10.16 6.09 -28.85
CA THR A 368 8.75 6.26 -28.47
C THR A 368 8.29 7.71 -28.69
N GLU A 369 9.10 8.69 -28.30
CA GLU A 369 8.82 10.12 -28.56
C GLU A 369 8.78 10.43 -30.06
N GLN A 370 9.69 9.85 -30.85
CA GLN A 370 9.71 10.04 -32.31
C GLN A 370 8.50 9.42 -32.99
N VAL A 371 8.05 8.23 -32.57
CA VAL A 371 6.84 7.57 -33.08
C VAL A 371 5.62 8.44 -32.81
N ALA A 372 5.41 8.87 -31.56
CA ALA A 372 4.29 9.73 -31.19
C ALA A 372 4.28 11.05 -31.99
N GLY A 373 5.44 11.66 -32.18
CA GLY A 373 5.58 12.87 -32.99
C GLY A 373 5.33 12.69 -34.49
N GLN A 374 5.52 11.49 -35.04
CA GLN A 374 5.18 11.19 -36.45
C GLN A 374 3.70 10.85 -36.62
N GLU A 375 3.08 10.15 -35.66
CA GLU A 375 1.65 9.85 -35.65
C GLU A 375 0.82 11.12 -35.66
N GLN A 376 1.15 12.09 -34.80
CA GLN A 376 0.47 13.39 -34.77
C GLN A 376 0.54 14.11 -36.13
N LYS A 377 1.73 14.17 -36.75
CA LYS A 377 1.92 14.84 -38.04
C LYS A 377 1.21 14.10 -39.19
N LEU A 378 1.10 12.78 -39.10
CA LEU A 378 0.38 11.98 -40.07
C LEU A 378 -1.13 12.25 -40.00
N ASP A 379 -1.69 12.39 -38.79
CA ASP A 379 -3.09 12.75 -38.59
C ASP A 379 -3.40 14.17 -39.08
N GLU A 380 -2.49 15.13 -38.87
CA GLU A 380 -2.59 16.48 -39.45
C GLU A 380 -2.63 16.45 -40.99
N LEU A 381 -1.77 15.64 -41.62
CA LEU A 381 -1.75 15.46 -43.08
C LEU A 381 -3.02 14.79 -43.61
N ARG A 382 -3.53 13.76 -42.91
CA ARG A 382 -4.78 13.06 -43.27
C ARG A 382 -5.99 13.99 -43.16
N ASN A 383 -6.06 14.79 -42.09
CA ASN A 383 -7.10 15.80 -41.93
C ASN A 383 -7.04 16.87 -43.02
N THR A 384 -5.84 17.27 -43.44
CA THR A 384 -5.69 18.23 -44.54
C THR A 384 -6.13 17.60 -45.87
N TYR A 385 -5.73 16.35 -46.14
CA TYR A 385 -6.10 15.60 -47.33
C TYR A 385 -7.62 15.48 -47.55
N THR A 386 -8.41 15.28 -46.48
CA THR A 386 -9.88 15.17 -46.57
C THR A 386 -10.57 16.50 -46.90
N THR A 387 -9.90 17.64 -46.70
CA THR A 387 -10.45 18.99 -46.96
C THR A 387 -10.12 19.54 -48.35
N LEU A 388 -9.18 18.91 -49.08
CA LEU A 388 -8.71 19.40 -50.38
C LEU A 388 -9.65 18.99 -51.53
N SER A 389 -10.01 19.97 -52.38
CA SER A 389 -10.91 19.77 -53.53
C SER A 389 -10.15 19.52 -54.85
N ARG A 390 -8.93 20.05 -54.98
CA ARG A 390 -8.08 19.95 -56.18
C ARG A 390 -7.36 18.59 -56.25
N GLU A 391 -7.37 17.96 -57.42
CA GLU A 391 -6.81 16.61 -57.60
C GLU A 391 -5.28 16.58 -57.56
N GLU A 392 -4.62 17.60 -58.14
CA GLU A 392 -3.15 17.72 -58.12
C GLU A 392 -2.62 17.86 -56.69
N ASP A 393 -3.28 18.68 -55.86
CA ASP A 393 -2.91 18.87 -54.45
C ASP A 393 -3.15 17.59 -53.63
N ARG A 394 -4.26 16.88 -53.88
CA ARG A 394 -4.52 15.58 -53.25
C ARG A 394 -3.42 14.57 -53.55
N GLN A 395 -2.92 14.54 -54.78
CA GLN A 395 -1.87 13.59 -55.16
C GLN A 395 -0.52 13.89 -54.46
N VAL A 396 -0.20 15.16 -54.22
CA VAL A 396 0.98 15.56 -53.43
C VAL A 396 0.84 15.12 -51.97
N TYR A 397 -0.31 15.38 -51.33
CA TYR A 397 -0.54 14.97 -49.94
C TYR A 397 -0.63 13.44 -49.78
N ALA A 398 -1.19 12.72 -50.77
CA ALA A 398 -1.19 11.27 -50.77
C ALA A 398 0.23 10.68 -50.77
N ASN A 399 1.14 11.25 -51.56
CA ASN A 399 2.55 10.84 -51.57
C ASN A 399 3.24 11.17 -50.23
N LEU A 400 3.00 12.37 -49.67
CA LEU A 400 3.55 12.76 -48.37
C LEU A 400 3.06 11.85 -47.23
N ILE A 401 1.77 11.51 -47.21
CA ILE A 401 1.17 10.57 -46.25
C ILE A 401 1.86 9.21 -46.37
N ARG A 402 1.97 8.67 -47.59
CA ARG A 402 2.60 7.37 -47.83
C ARG A 402 4.06 7.33 -47.38
N ASP A 403 4.84 8.37 -47.69
CA ASP A 403 6.26 8.41 -47.33
C ASP A 403 6.45 8.55 -45.79
N ARG A 404 5.52 9.26 -45.13
CA ARG A 404 5.49 9.37 -43.66
C ARG A 404 5.04 8.08 -42.99
N GLU A 405 4.04 7.40 -43.54
CA GLU A 405 3.58 6.08 -43.09
C GLU A 405 4.71 5.07 -43.17
N PHE A 406 5.49 5.11 -44.25
CA PHE A 406 6.70 4.28 -44.37
C PHE A 406 7.72 4.58 -43.28
N THR A 407 8.01 5.87 -43.02
CA THR A 407 8.93 6.28 -41.94
C THR A 407 8.42 5.84 -40.55
N LEU A 408 7.11 5.94 -40.32
CA LEU A 408 6.48 5.50 -39.07
C LEU A 408 6.60 3.98 -38.90
N MET A 409 6.41 3.20 -39.97
CA MET A 409 6.62 1.76 -39.95
C MET A 409 8.07 1.39 -39.59
N GLU A 410 9.06 2.10 -40.15
CA GLU A 410 10.48 1.90 -39.82
C GLU A 410 10.79 2.23 -38.35
N LEU A 411 10.28 3.35 -37.83
CA LEU A 411 10.45 3.74 -36.43
C LEU A 411 9.78 2.75 -35.46
N GLN A 412 8.55 2.33 -35.76
CA GLN A 412 7.83 1.33 -34.96
C GLN A 412 8.55 -0.03 -35.01
N GLN A 413 9.14 -0.41 -36.14
CA GLN A 413 9.93 -1.62 -36.25
C GLN A 413 11.22 -1.52 -35.41
N SER A 414 11.95 -0.41 -35.51
CA SER A 414 13.14 -0.14 -34.69
C SER A 414 12.81 -0.14 -33.19
N LEU A 415 11.66 0.41 -32.80
CA LEU A 415 11.19 0.40 -31.41
C LEU A 415 10.93 -1.03 -30.93
N ARG A 416 10.20 -1.84 -31.71
CA ARG A 416 9.94 -3.26 -31.39
C ARG A 416 11.22 -4.05 -31.27
N ASP A 417 12.19 -3.84 -32.15
CA ASP A 417 13.46 -4.56 -32.15
C ASP A 417 14.34 -4.14 -30.96
N THR A 418 14.35 -2.84 -30.61
CA THR A 418 15.05 -2.32 -29.43
C THR A 418 14.43 -2.83 -28.13
N GLN A 419 13.09 -2.89 -28.05
CA GLN A 419 12.37 -3.46 -26.91
C GLN A 419 12.64 -4.96 -26.75
N LYS A 420 12.64 -5.72 -27.84
CA LYS A 420 13.01 -7.15 -27.81
C LYS A 420 14.45 -7.36 -27.36
N ALA A 421 15.38 -6.50 -27.79
CA ALA A 421 16.77 -6.57 -27.36
C ALA A 421 16.91 -6.25 -25.85
N ALA A 422 16.17 -5.27 -25.35
CA ALA A 422 16.13 -4.96 -23.91
C ALA A 422 15.53 -6.12 -23.11
N GLN A 423 14.40 -6.67 -23.55
CA GLN A 423 13.74 -7.82 -22.91
C GLN A 423 14.65 -9.06 -22.86
N ALA A 424 15.39 -9.35 -23.93
CA ALA A 424 16.31 -10.49 -23.94
C ALA A 424 17.43 -10.36 -22.89
N ILE A 425 17.84 -9.13 -22.57
CA ILE A 425 18.82 -8.85 -21.53
C ILE A 425 18.17 -8.94 -20.13
N GLU A 426 16.93 -8.49 -19.96
CA GLU A 426 16.15 -8.67 -18.73
C GLU A 426 15.93 -10.14 -18.38
N ASP A 427 15.52 -10.95 -19.36
CA ASP A 427 15.31 -12.38 -19.19
C ASP A 427 16.62 -13.09 -18.80
N MET A 428 17.75 -12.65 -19.37
CA MET A 428 19.08 -13.11 -18.99
C MET A 428 19.44 -12.73 -17.54
N PHE A 429 19.08 -11.53 -17.08
CA PHE A 429 19.31 -11.09 -15.70
C PHE A 429 18.45 -11.88 -14.69
N LEU A 430 17.19 -12.11 -15.01
CA LEU A 430 16.27 -12.93 -14.21
C LEU A 430 16.79 -14.37 -14.06
N TRP A 431 17.34 -14.95 -15.13
CA TRP A 431 17.85 -16.33 -15.10
C TRP A 431 19.12 -16.51 -14.24
N HIS A 432 19.97 -15.47 -14.15
CA HIS A 432 21.23 -15.53 -13.39
C HIS A 432 21.15 -14.94 -11.97
N GLY A 433 20.01 -14.40 -11.55
CA GLY A 433 19.84 -13.80 -10.22
C GLY A 433 20.68 -12.54 -9.99
N VAL A 434 21.11 -11.87 -11.07
CA VAL A 434 21.89 -10.63 -11.02
C VAL A 434 20.98 -9.46 -11.41
N LEU A 435 20.59 -8.63 -10.44
CA LEU A 435 20.04 -7.30 -10.75
C LEU A 435 21.19 -6.42 -11.27
N ALA A 436 20.97 -5.76 -12.40
CA ALA A 436 21.99 -5.10 -13.20
C ALA A 436 22.74 -4.01 -12.42
N VAL A 437 23.95 -4.33 -11.95
CA VAL A 437 24.92 -3.35 -11.44
C VAL A 437 25.75 -2.86 -12.63
N PRO A 438 25.73 -1.56 -12.99
CA PRO A 438 26.68 -1.02 -13.94
C PRO A 438 28.10 -1.17 -13.38
N PRO A 439 29.08 -1.67 -14.16
CA PRO A 439 30.46 -1.59 -13.72
C PRO A 439 30.95 -0.15 -13.67
N GLN A 440 31.62 0.17 -12.57
CA GLN A 440 32.68 1.17 -12.55
C GLN A 440 33.75 0.74 -13.56
N THR A 441 34.12 1.62 -14.50
CA THR A 441 35.22 1.42 -15.45
C THR A 441 36.56 1.34 -14.71
N PRO A 442 37.33 0.25 -14.80
CA PRO A 442 38.76 0.27 -14.52
C PRO A 442 39.51 0.69 -15.79
N ASP A 443 40.56 1.48 -15.63
CA ASP A 443 41.42 2.07 -16.67
C ASP A 443 40.81 3.23 -17.49
N MET A 444 40.36 4.27 -16.78
CA MET A 444 40.94 5.58 -17.08
C MET A 444 41.96 5.86 -16.00
N GLN A 445 43.15 6.29 -16.38
CA GLN A 445 44.09 6.91 -15.45
C GLN A 445 43.33 8.05 -14.77
N VAL A 446 42.86 7.79 -13.55
CA VAL A 446 42.29 8.80 -12.67
C VAL A 446 43.49 9.62 -12.20
N GLU A 447 43.79 10.67 -12.96
CA GLU A 447 44.24 11.93 -12.35
C GLU A 447 43.40 12.09 -11.08
N PRO A 448 44.02 12.19 -9.89
CA PRO A 448 43.33 12.07 -8.62
C PRO A 448 42.18 13.06 -8.61
N ALA A 449 40.94 12.52 -8.69
CA ALA A 449 39.74 13.32 -8.76
C ALA A 449 39.79 14.32 -7.60
N GLU A 450 39.86 15.59 -7.99
CA GLU A 450 39.87 16.72 -7.10
C GLU A 450 38.80 16.53 -6.03
N THR A 451 39.22 16.61 -4.77
CA THR A 451 38.44 17.06 -3.60
C THR A 451 36.92 16.98 -3.74
N GLN A 452 36.33 16.01 -3.03
CA GLN A 452 34.96 16.03 -2.47
C GLN A 452 34.21 17.35 -2.72
N ALA A 453 33.36 17.36 -3.76
CA ALA A 453 32.51 18.49 -4.06
C ALA A 453 31.60 18.79 -2.85
N ASN A 454 31.83 19.94 -2.24
CA ASN A 454 31.06 20.48 -1.13
C ASN A 454 29.60 20.67 -1.62
N ILE A 455 28.71 19.73 -1.33
CA ILE A 455 27.31 19.80 -1.79
C ILE A 455 26.72 21.14 -1.31
N PRO A 456 26.21 21.99 -2.22
CA PRO A 456 25.86 23.34 -1.86
C PRO A 456 24.65 23.33 -0.92
N ARG A 457 24.81 23.98 0.24
CA ARG A 457 23.68 24.42 1.04
C ARG A 457 22.96 25.51 0.25
N PHE A 458 21.66 25.35 0.02
CA PHE A 458 20.85 26.37 -0.67
C PHE A 458 19.99 27.16 0.32
N THR A 459 19.55 28.33 -0.11
CA THR A 459 18.54 29.12 0.61
C THR A 459 17.16 28.77 0.02
N PRO A 460 16.33 28.01 0.74
CA PRO A 460 15.02 27.62 0.24
C PRO A 460 14.12 28.84 0.17
N VAL A 461 13.31 28.92 -0.89
CA VAL A 461 12.33 29.98 -1.06
C VAL A 461 11.07 29.62 -0.29
N LYS A 462 10.68 30.46 0.66
CA LYS A 462 9.39 30.34 1.32
C LYS A 462 8.29 30.87 0.41
N GLN A 463 7.40 29.98 -0.01
CA GLN A 463 6.28 30.29 -0.89
C GLN A 463 5.14 30.95 -0.11
N LYS A 464 4.37 31.79 -0.81
CA LYS A 464 3.13 32.35 -0.26
C LYS A 464 2.06 31.26 -0.23
N GLN A 465 1.27 31.26 0.83
CA GLN A 465 0.10 30.41 0.94
C GLN A 465 -1.00 30.90 -0.01
N GLY A 466 -1.64 29.97 -0.72
CA GLY A 466 -2.78 30.26 -1.58
C GLY A 466 -4.13 30.30 -0.83
N THR A 467 -5.15 30.81 -1.51
CA THR A 467 -6.55 30.93 -1.06
C THR A 467 -7.49 30.06 -1.90
N TRP A 468 -8.68 29.76 -1.40
CA TRP A 468 -9.72 28.97 -2.09
C TRP A 468 -10.78 29.85 -2.78
N ASP A 469 -10.43 31.08 -3.16
CA ASP A 469 -11.39 32.00 -3.76
C ASP A 469 -12.02 31.39 -5.03
N LYS A 470 -13.36 31.40 -5.11
CA LYS A 470 -14.15 30.81 -6.22
C LYS A 470 -14.09 29.28 -6.30
N HIS A 471 -13.80 28.59 -5.20
CA HIS A 471 -13.96 27.15 -5.07
C HIS A 471 -15.16 26.82 -4.18
N VAL A 472 -16.00 25.88 -4.61
CA VAL A 472 -17.15 25.40 -3.84
C VAL A 472 -17.02 23.89 -3.63
N PHE A 473 -17.09 23.44 -2.38
CA PHE A 473 -17.03 22.03 -2.01
C PHE A 473 -18.44 21.53 -1.66
N LEU A 474 -18.95 20.58 -2.44
CA LEU A 474 -20.33 20.11 -2.32
C LEU A 474 -20.50 19.17 -1.12
N SER A 475 -21.66 19.25 -0.47
CA SER A 475 -22.07 18.32 0.57
C SER A 475 -22.71 17.05 0.01
N PRO A 476 -22.49 15.88 0.63
CA PRO A 476 -23.23 14.68 0.25
C PRO A 476 -24.71 14.92 0.50
N ALA A 477 -25.57 14.38 -0.37
CA ALA A 477 -27.00 14.47 -0.17
C ALA A 477 -27.35 13.87 1.20
N PRO A 478 -28.23 14.51 2.00
CA PRO A 478 -28.67 13.94 3.26
C PRO A 478 -29.25 12.55 3.01
N PRO A 479 -28.94 11.54 3.86
CA PRO A 479 -29.49 10.21 3.69
C PRO A 479 -31.02 10.30 3.65
N PRO A 480 -31.70 9.52 2.79
CA PRO A 480 -33.15 9.49 2.78
C PRO A 480 -33.66 9.12 4.18
N PRO A 481 -34.77 9.71 4.65
CA PRO A 481 -35.28 9.44 5.99
C PRO A 481 -35.52 7.93 6.17
N THR A 482 -35.18 7.40 7.34
CA THR A 482 -35.33 5.97 7.65
C THR A 482 -36.80 5.55 7.48
N VAL A 483 -37.09 4.76 6.45
CA VAL A 483 -38.43 4.24 6.18
C VAL A 483 -38.66 3.00 7.05
N ASP A 484 -39.75 2.96 7.81
CA ASP A 484 -40.10 1.77 8.59
C ASP A 484 -40.58 0.64 7.67
N LEU A 485 -39.75 -0.39 7.54
CA LEU A 485 -39.96 -1.54 6.65
C LEU A 485 -40.78 -2.68 7.28
N THR A 486 -41.32 -2.50 8.49
CA THR A 486 -42.03 -3.55 9.22
C THR A 486 -43.40 -3.84 8.61
N PHE A 487 -43.64 -5.11 8.24
CA PHE A 487 -44.92 -5.51 7.64
C PHE A 487 -46.12 -5.28 8.58
N ARG A 488 -47.15 -4.61 8.06
CA ARG A 488 -48.38 -4.26 8.76
C ARG A 488 -49.55 -4.06 7.79
N ILE A 489 -50.76 -4.07 8.33
CA ILE A 489 -51.98 -3.70 7.61
C ILE A 489 -52.43 -2.33 8.11
N GLU A 490 -52.37 -1.34 7.25
CA GLU A 490 -52.76 0.04 7.51
C GLU A 490 -54.12 0.38 6.89
N LYS A 491 -54.65 1.56 7.22
CA LYS A 491 -55.86 2.09 6.55
C LYS A 491 -55.58 2.43 5.09
N GLU A 492 -54.37 2.87 4.78
CA GLU A 492 -53.88 3.13 3.43
C GLU A 492 -52.44 2.60 3.33
N ALA A 493 -52.10 1.93 2.23
CA ALA A 493 -50.80 1.31 2.09
C ALA A 493 -49.70 2.37 1.82
N VAL A 494 -48.51 2.17 2.39
CA VAL A 494 -47.35 2.99 2.08
C VAL A 494 -46.53 2.31 0.99
N ILE A 495 -46.32 2.99 -0.15
CA ILE A 495 -45.43 2.52 -1.22
C ILE A 495 -44.03 3.07 -0.95
N VAL A 496 -43.04 2.17 -0.92
CA VAL A 496 -41.64 2.49 -0.68
C VAL A 496 -40.86 2.28 -1.99
N PRO A 497 -39.96 3.20 -2.38
CA PRO A 497 -39.05 3.01 -3.52
C PRO A 497 -38.20 1.74 -3.36
N TRP A 498 -37.83 1.14 -4.49
CA TRP A 498 -36.92 -0.02 -4.51
C TRP A 498 -35.45 0.43 -4.37
N GLU A 499 -35.11 1.01 -3.22
CA GLU A 499 -33.77 1.55 -2.95
C GLU A 499 -33.28 1.08 -1.57
N ASN A 500 -31.98 0.79 -1.43
CA ASN A 500 -31.32 0.25 -0.24
C ASN A 500 -31.72 -1.19 0.15
N GLU A 501 -31.41 -2.16 -0.73
CA GLU A 501 -31.64 -3.57 -0.45
C GLU A 501 -30.60 -4.16 0.53
N PRO A 502 -31.00 -5.03 1.47
CA PRO A 502 -30.04 -5.75 2.28
C PRO A 502 -29.12 -6.61 1.41
N MET A 503 -27.82 -6.61 1.71
CA MET A 503 -26.86 -7.54 1.12
C MET A 503 -27.11 -9.00 1.59
N SER A 504 -27.87 -9.18 2.67
CA SER A 504 -28.20 -10.50 3.25
C SER A 504 -29.43 -11.13 2.60
N LEU A 505 -29.73 -12.39 2.97
CA LEU A 505 -30.91 -13.10 2.52
C LEU A 505 -32.18 -12.46 3.10
N TYR A 506 -33.12 -12.08 2.23
CA TYR A 506 -34.45 -11.62 2.63
C TYR A 506 -35.55 -12.20 1.75
N TYR A 507 -36.75 -12.21 2.30
CA TYR A 507 -37.97 -12.69 1.68
C TYR A 507 -38.94 -11.51 1.53
N ARG A 508 -39.67 -11.48 0.42
CA ARG A 508 -40.80 -10.58 0.21
C ARG A 508 -42.00 -11.38 -0.30
N ILE A 509 -43.19 -10.80 -0.21
CA ILE A 509 -44.40 -11.42 -0.76
C ILE A 509 -44.74 -10.73 -2.07
N GLN A 510 -44.63 -11.43 -3.19
CA GLN A 510 -45.12 -10.92 -4.47
C GLN A 510 -46.65 -10.94 -4.47
N LEU A 511 -47.27 -9.78 -4.71
CA LEU A 511 -48.72 -9.61 -4.69
C LEU A 511 -49.34 -9.91 -6.05
N PHE A 512 -48.92 -9.16 -7.08
CA PHE A 512 -49.41 -9.27 -8.44
C PHE A 512 -48.46 -8.54 -9.41
N THR A 513 -48.63 -8.84 -10.70
CA THR A 513 -47.90 -8.20 -11.79
C THR A 513 -48.92 -7.61 -12.77
N LEU A 514 -48.80 -6.31 -13.07
CA LEU A 514 -49.76 -5.56 -13.89
C LEU A 514 -49.04 -4.75 -14.97
N SER A 515 -49.71 -4.50 -16.09
CA SER A 515 -49.16 -3.66 -17.17
C SER A 515 -49.28 -2.14 -16.90
N SER A 516 -50.01 -1.76 -15.85
CA SER A 516 -50.24 -0.37 -15.45
C SER A 516 -50.03 -0.19 -13.95
N LYS A 517 -49.64 1.02 -13.52
CA LYS A 517 -49.49 1.36 -12.11
C LYS A 517 -50.83 1.30 -11.36
N ILE A 518 -50.76 1.02 -10.07
CA ILE A 518 -51.93 1.02 -9.18
C ILE A 518 -51.86 2.11 -8.11
N THR A 519 -53.01 2.41 -7.53
CA THR A 519 -53.13 3.36 -6.41
C THR A 519 -52.94 2.63 -5.07
N PRO A 520 -52.46 3.34 -4.01
CA PRO A 520 -52.31 2.78 -2.66
C PRO A 520 -53.57 2.09 -2.10
N LYS A 521 -54.76 2.59 -2.46
CA LYS A 521 -56.04 1.97 -2.07
C LYS A 521 -56.21 0.54 -2.59
N GLN A 522 -55.64 0.22 -3.75
CA GLN A 522 -55.71 -1.11 -4.37
C GLN A 522 -54.80 -2.13 -3.68
N LEU A 523 -53.83 -1.68 -2.88
CA LEU A 523 -52.99 -2.53 -2.03
C LEU A 523 -53.70 -2.98 -0.75
N ARG A 524 -54.92 -2.51 -0.49
CA ARG A 524 -55.78 -2.95 0.62
C ARG A 524 -55.08 -2.85 1.99
N GLY A 525 -54.32 -1.78 2.18
CA GLY A 525 -53.61 -1.52 3.43
C GLY A 525 -52.32 -2.32 3.64
N ILE A 526 -51.91 -3.18 2.70
CA ILE A 526 -50.68 -3.96 2.82
C ILE A 526 -49.47 -3.03 2.74
N SER A 527 -48.73 -2.92 3.84
CA SER A 527 -47.63 -1.96 4.02
C SER A 527 -46.40 -2.63 4.67
N PRO A 528 -45.15 -2.26 4.32
CA PRO A 528 -44.79 -1.49 3.14
C PRO A 528 -45.01 -2.31 1.85
N ALA A 529 -45.38 -1.62 0.77
CA ALA A 529 -45.42 -2.19 -0.57
C ALA A 529 -44.28 -1.63 -1.42
N PHE A 530 -43.63 -2.48 -2.20
CA PHE A 530 -42.54 -2.10 -3.09
C PHE A 530 -42.97 -2.22 -4.54
N GLU A 531 -42.68 -1.20 -5.35
CA GLU A 531 -42.99 -1.16 -6.79
C GLU A 531 -41.70 -1.37 -7.60
N VAL A 532 -41.68 -2.38 -8.48
CA VAL A 532 -40.57 -2.62 -9.41
C VAL A 532 -41.07 -2.65 -10.84
N LYS A 533 -40.41 -1.93 -11.74
CA LYS A 533 -40.66 -2.01 -13.17
C LYS A 533 -39.74 -3.04 -13.81
N VAL A 534 -40.33 -4.12 -14.35
CA VAL A 534 -39.61 -5.18 -15.07
C VAL A 534 -40.13 -5.21 -16.51
N GLY A 535 -39.34 -4.67 -17.44
CA GLY A 535 -39.76 -4.47 -18.83
C GLY A 535 -40.95 -3.50 -18.93
N ASN A 536 -42.06 -3.96 -19.52
CA ASN A 536 -43.31 -3.18 -19.65
C ASN A 536 -44.38 -3.55 -18.58
N LYS A 537 -43.97 -4.20 -17.48
CA LYS A 537 -44.87 -4.60 -16.40
C LYS A 537 -44.35 -4.07 -15.06
N TYR A 538 -45.27 -3.82 -14.15
CA TYR A 538 -45.02 -3.46 -12.75
C TYR A 538 -45.26 -4.69 -11.88
N VAL A 539 -44.29 -5.02 -11.04
CA VAL A 539 -44.36 -6.08 -10.05
C VAL A 539 -44.44 -5.44 -8.66
N TYR A 540 -45.43 -5.84 -7.88
CA TYR A 540 -45.64 -5.33 -6.53
C TYR A 540 -45.26 -6.38 -5.50
N TYR A 541 -44.42 -5.99 -4.55
CA TYR A 541 -44.02 -6.81 -3.41
C TYR A 541 -44.52 -6.20 -2.10
N ALA A 542 -44.63 -7.02 -1.06
CA ALA A 542 -45.06 -6.60 0.27
C ALA A 542 -44.14 -7.14 1.36
N GLY A 543 -43.82 -6.25 2.31
CA GLY A 543 -42.99 -6.54 3.47
C GLY A 543 -41.55 -6.91 3.13
N GLN A 544 -40.71 -6.97 4.15
CA GLN A 544 -39.35 -7.49 4.08
C GLN A 544 -39.12 -8.37 5.31
N PHE A 545 -38.81 -9.64 5.08
CA PHE A 545 -38.70 -10.63 6.13
C PHE A 545 -37.34 -11.30 6.06
N THR A 546 -36.71 -11.53 7.20
CA THR A 546 -35.43 -12.24 7.27
C THR A 546 -35.62 -13.77 7.33
N LYS A 547 -36.82 -14.23 7.75
CA LYS A 547 -37.14 -15.65 7.87
C LYS A 547 -38.31 -16.06 6.97
N TYR A 548 -38.22 -17.23 6.34
CA TYR A 548 -39.28 -17.80 5.51
C TYR A 548 -40.57 -18.03 6.32
N ALA A 549 -40.44 -18.41 7.59
CA ALA A 549 -41.60 -18.58 8.48
C ALA A 549 -42.39 -17.28 8.67
N GLN A 550 -41.70 -16.15 8.83
CA GLN A 550 -42.33 -14.83 8.97
C GLN A 550 -43.01 -14.41 7.67
N ALA A 551 -42.35 -14.61 6.52
CA ALA A 551 -42.93 -14.34 5.21
C ALA A 551 -44.17 -15.20 4.94
N THR A 552 -44.17 -16.46 5.38
CA THR A 552 -45.31 -17.38 5.22
C THR A 552 -46.49 -16.99 6.12
N GLN A 553 -46.20 -16.54 7.35
CA GLN A 553 -47.21 -16.02 8.26
C GLN A 553 -47.86 -14.75 7.69
N ALA A 554 -47.04 -13.81 7.20
CA ALA A 554 -47.52 -12.59 6.55
C ALA A 554 -48.27 -12.89 5.24
N LEU A 555 -47.85 -13.90 4.46
CA LEU A 555 -48.56 -14.35 3.26
C LEU A 555 -49.99 -14.79 3.58
N THR A 556 -50.20 -15.45 4.72
CA THR A 556 -51.55 -15.85 5.16
C THR A 556 -52.44 -14.61 5.40
N THR A 557 -51.86 -13.54 5.98
CA THR A 557 -52.53 -12.26 6.18
C THR A 557 -52.84 -11.58 4.84
N VAL A 558 -51.88 -11.54 3.91
CA VAL A 558 -52.06 -10.99 2.55
C VAL A 558 -53.18 -11.71 1.79
N ARG A 559 -53.24 -13.05 1.88
CA ARG A 559 -54.30 -13.84 1.25
C ARG A 559 -55.67 -13.58 1.87
N ARG A 560 -55.73 -13.34 3.19
CA ARG A 560 -56.97 -12.95 3.89
C ARG A 560 -57.45 -11.55 3.49
N GLN A 561 -56.53 -10.65 3.12
CA GLN A 561 -56.84 -9.36 2.49
C GLN A 561 -57.30 -9.50 1.02
N GLY A 562 -57.41 -10.74 0.51
CA GLY A 562 -58.01 -11.08 -0.77
C GLY A 562 -57.04 -11.06 -1.96
N VAL A 563 -55.73 -11.14 -1.70
CA VAL A 563 -54.70 -11.36 -2.73
C VAL A 563 -54.35 -12.86 -2.76
N HIS A 564 -55.22 -13.67 -3.35
CA HIS A 564 -55.10 -15.13 -3.33
C HIS A 564 -53.90 -15.68 -4.11
N GLY A 565 -53.48 -14.98 -5.17
CA GLY A 565 -52.34 -15.35 -6.01
C GLY A 565 -50.96 -14.97 -5.44
N ALA A 566 -50.90 -14.43 -4.23
CA ALA A 566 -49.64 -14.01 -3.63
C ALA A 566 -48.71 -15.20 -3.33
N LEU A 567 -47.42 -14.98 -3.51
CA LEU A 567 -46.36 -15.98 -3.34
C LEU A 567 -45.14 -15.37 -2.64
N VAL A 568 -44.44 -16.18 -1.85
CA VAL A 568 -43.16 -15.77 -1.24
C VAL A 568 -42.07 -15.83 -2.32
N VAL A 569 -41.27 -14.79 -2.42
CA VAL A 569 -40.05 -14.75 -3.22
C VAL A 569 -38.86 -14.49 -2.30
N ALA A 570 -37.69 -14.99 -2.68
CA ALA A 570 -36.45 -14.77 -1.95
C ALA A 570 -35.48 -13.97 -2.80
N PHE A 571 -34.68 -13.15 -2.13
CA PHE A 571 -33.63 -12.33 -2.73
C PHE A 571 -32.36 -12.44 -1.89
N TYR A 572 -31.21 -12.37 -2.56
CA TYR A 572 -29.90 -12.32 -1.95
C TYR A 572 -29.03 -11.36 -2.78
N GLU A 573 -28.41 -10.37 -2.15
CA GLU A 573 -27.65 -9.30 -2.84
C GLU A 573 -28.45 -8.64 -3.98
N GLY A 574 -29.74 -8.39 -3.76
CA GLY A 574 -30.66 -7.81 -4.74
C GLY A 574 -31.03 -8.71 -5.94
N LYS A 575 -30.56 -9.95 -5.98
CA LYS A 575 -30.88 -10.93 -7.04
C LYS A 575 -31.92 -11.94 -6.57
N SER A 576 -32.88 -12.27 -7.43
CA SER A 576 -33.90 -13.27 -7.13
C SER A 576 -33.29 -14.66 -6.95
N LEU A 577 -33.69 -15.36 -5.89
CA LEU A 577 -33.20 -16.69 -5.53
C LEU A 577 -34.36 -17.70 -5.50
N SER A 578 -34.09 -18.96 -5.85
CA SER A 578 -35.10 -20.02 -5.72
C SER A 578 -35.43 -20.27 -4.25
N LEU A 579 -36.71 -20.55 -3.94
CA LEU A 579 -37.13 -20.78 -2.54
C LEU A 579 -36.42 -22.00 -1.91
N GLN A 580 -36.05 -22.99 -2.71
CA GLN A 580 -35.31 -24.15 -2.23
C GLN A 580 -33.89 -23.77 -1.78
N GLU A 581 -33.19 -22.98 -2.59
CA GLU A 581 -31.84 -22.52 -2.26
C GLU A 581 -31.87 -21.48 -1.12
N ALA A 582 -32.86 -20.59 -1.13
CA ALA A 582 -33.09 -19.63 -0.05
C ALA A 582 -33.33 -20.33 1.30
N ARG A 583 -34.19 -21.36 1.35
CA ARG A 583 -34.44 -22.12 2.58
C ARG A 583 -33.25 -22.97 3.01
N LYS A 584 -32.43 -23.44 2.06
CA LYS A 584 -31.15 -24.10 2.36
C LYS A 584 -30.19 -23.11 3.02
N ARG A 585 -30.07 -21.89 2.49
CA ARG A 585 -29.27 -20.81 3.08
C ARG A 585 -29.82 -20.31 4.41
N GLU A 586 -31.13 -20.21 4.57
CA GLU A 586 -31.76 -19.90 5.87
C GLU A 586 -31.54 -21.02 6.90
N ALA A 587 -31.54 -22.28 6.46
CA ALA A 587 -31.21 -23.42 7.33
C ALA A 587 -29.71 -23.46 7.68
N GLN A 588 -28.84 -23.03 6.77
CA GLN A 588 -27.42 -22.76 7.03
C GLN A 588 -27.20 -21.52 7.91
N ASN A 589 -28.13 -20.56 7.91
CA ASN A 589 -28.16 -19.39 8.80
C ASN A 589 -28.87 -19.67 10.15
N LYS A 590 -29.52 -20.83 10.33
CA LYS A 590 -29.94 -21.32 11.67
C LYS A 590 -28.76 -21.79 12.53
N THR A 591 -27.57 -21.84 11.93
CA THR A 591 -26.27 -22.04 12.58
C THR A 591 -25.48 -20.72 12.71
N GLU A 592 -26.15 -19.57 12.74
CA GLU A 592 -25.53 -18.31 13.19
C GLU A 592 -26.33 -17.68 14.34
N PRO A 593 -25.71 -17.51 15.52
CA PRO A 593 -25.50 -16.22 16.13
C PRO A 593 -24.19 -15.61 15.59
N GLU A 594 -24.27 -14.29 15.38
CA GLU A 594 -23.19 -13.30 15.47
C GLU A 594 -21.78 -13.84 15.73
N GLY A 595 -20.86 -13.55 14.81
CA GLY A 595 -19.44 -13.84 14.94
C GLY A 595 -18.97 -14.84 13.89
N ILE A 596 -17.81 -14.58 13.29
CA ILE A 596 -17.13 -15.53 12.42
C ILE A 596 -16.82 -16.77 13.27
N ARG A 597 -17.64 -17.83 13.16
CA ARG A 597 -17.41 -19.09 13.87
C ARG A 597 -16.12 -19.71 13.37
N THR A 598 -15.18 -19.88 14.28
CA THR A 598 -13.91 -20.51 13.97
C THR A 598 -13.80 -21.83 14.72
N TYR A 599 -13.31 -22.85 14.03
CA TYR A 599 -13.13 -24.18 14.60
C TYR A 599 -11.65 -24.39 14.94
N ARG A 600 -11.37 -25.06 16.06
CA ARG A 600 -10.02 -25.50 16.44
C ARG A 600 -10.02 -27.00 16.67
N VAL A 601 -8.94 -27.68 16.30
CA VAL A 601 -8.71 -29.09 16.57
C VAL A 601 -7.86 -29.19 17.83
N TYR A 602 -8.45 -29.66 18.92
CA TYR A 602 -7.76 -29.93 20.18
C TYR A 602 -6.91 -31.19 20.08
N LEU A 603 -5.71 -31.13 20.65
CA LEU A 603 -4.69 -32.18 20.57
C LEU A 603 -4.39 -32.89 21.90
N GLY A 604 -4.82 -32.35 23.04
CA GLY A 604 -4.56 -32.91 24.38
C GLY A 604 -3.93 -31.91 25.37
N GLN A 605 -3.68 -32.38 26.61
CA GLN A 605 -3.05 -31.62 27.70
C GLN A 605 -1.56 -32.00 27.89
N ASP A 606 -0.80 -31.05 28.43
CA ASP A 606 0.55 -31.12 28.99
C ASP A 606 1.73 -31.24 28.02
N GLU A 607 1.78 -32.23 27.12
CA GLU A 607 2.89 -32.37 26.15
C GLU A 607 2.45 -32.85 24.76
N VAL A 608 2.96 -32.19 23.71
CA VAL A 608 2.80 -32.61 22.31
C VAL A 608 3.98 -33.50 21.92
N SER A 609 3.72 -34.78 21.68
CA SER A 609 4.77 -35.71 21.24
C SER A 609 5.37 -35.30 19.88
N PRO A 610 6.68 -35.51 19.62
CA PRO A 610 7.29 -35.24 18.32
C PRO A 610 6.60 -35.97 17.14
N GLN A 611 6.01 -37.13 17.43
CA GLN A 611 5.24 -37.93 16.46
C GLN A 611 3.94 -37.23 16.06
N LEU A 612 3.29 -36.52 17.01
CA LEU A 612 2.11 -35.72 16.75
C LEU A 612 2.45 -34.48 15.92
N VAL A 613 3.57 -33.79 16.23
CA VAL A 613 4.04 -32.63 15.44
C VAL A 613 4.30 -33.02 13.99
N ALA A 614 4.99 -34.15 13.76
CA ALA A 614 5.24 -34.67 12.41
C ALA A 614 3.96 -35.09 11.68
N ALA A 615 2.98 -35.66 12.39
CA ALA A 615 1.70 -36.01 11.81
C ALA A 615 0.88 -34.77 11.41
N VAL A 616 0.91 -33.73 12.23
CA VAL A 616 0.24 -32.44 11.97
C VAL A 616 0.85 -31.74 10.76
N THR A 617 2.18 -31.58 10.72
CA THR A 617 2.88 -30.95 9.58
C THR A 617 2.69 -31.70 8.25
N SER A 618 2.39 -33.00 8.29
CA SER A 618 2.05 -33.76 7.08
C SER A 618 0.61 -33.58 6.58
N LEU A 619 -0.29 -33.05 7.42
CA LEU A 619 -1.73 -32.95 7.13
C LEU A 619 -2.20 -31.50 6.98
N THR A 620 -1.46 -30.52 7.52
CA THR A 620 -1.81 -29.10 7.45
C THR A 620 -0.56 -28.22 7.57
N GLU A 621 -0.59 -27.05 6.95
CA GLU A 621 0.42 -26.00 7.08
C GLU A 621 0.16 -25.08 8.28
N LYS A 622 -0.92 -25.31 9.04
CA LYS A 622 -1.27 -24.52 10.22
C LYS A 622 -0.49 -24.97 11.46
N ASP A 623 -0.01 -24.00 12.21
CA ASP A 623 0.77 -24.22 13.43
C ASP A 623 -0.08 -24.76 14.61
N ILE A 624 0.61 -25.45 15.53
CA ILE A 624 0.04 -25.89 16.81
C ILE A 624 0.13 -24.73 17.81
N ILE A 625 -1.03 -24.33 18.32
CA ILE A 625 -1.19 -23.26 19.31
C ILE A 625 -1.27 -23.89 20.69
N ARG A 626 -0.38 -23.47 21.60
CA ARG A 626 -0.44 -23.81 23.02
C ARG A 626 -1.21 -22.73 23.78
N VAL A 627 -2.21 -23.12 24.56
CA VAL A 627 -3.04 -22.25 25.39
C VAL A 627 -2.98 -22.76 26.82
N GLU A 628 -2.56 -21.92 27.77
CA GLU A 628 -2.55 -22.27 29.18
C GLU A 628 -3.92 -21.97 29.81
N LYS A 629 -4.56 -22.97 30.42
CA LYS A 629 -5.88 -22.83 31.04
C LYS A 629 -5.95 -23.71 32.30
N GLU A 630 -6.33 -23.12 33.44
CA GLU A 630 -6.50 -23.82 34.73
C GLU A 630 -5.30 -24.70 35.13
N GLU A 631 -4.08 -24.15 35.10
CA GLU A 631 -2.81 -24.82 35.47
C GLU A 631 -2.32 -25.95 34.54
N ALA A 632 -2.98 -26.21 33.40
CA ALA A 632 -2.51 -27.18 32.40
C ALA A 632 -2.36 -26.58 30.98
N ALA A 633 -1.35 -27.03 30.24
CA ALA A 633 -1.11 -26.59 28.87
C ALA A 633 -1.99 -27.37 27.89
N HIS A 634 -2.84 -26.69 27.14
CA HIS A 634 -3.74 -27.29 26.15
C HIS A 634 -3.28 -26.95 24.75
N PHE A 635 -3.29 -27.91 23.82
CA PHE A 635 -2.78 -27.72 22.47
C PHE A 635 -3.90 -27.79 21.43
N TYR A 636 -3.89 -26.87 20.47
CA TYR A 636 -4.93 -26.70 19.46
C TYR A 636 -4.33 -26.44 18.07
N ILE A 637 -5.09 -26.69 17.00
CA ILE A 637 -4.76 -26.29 15.62
C ILE A 637 -5.95 -25.52 15.06
N GLY A 638 -5.74 -24.33 14.51
CA GLY A 638 -6.78 -23.47 13.98
C GLY A 638 -6.40 -21.98 14.14
N PRO A 639 -7.32 -21.03 13.91
CA PRO A 639 -8.72 -21.20 13.55
C PRO A 639 -8.92 -21.72 12.13
N PHE A 640 -9.95 -22.54 11.94
CA PHE A 640 -10.51 -22.95 10.66
C PHE A 640 -11.85 -22.27 10.45
N ASN A 641 -12.06 -21.66 9.28
CA ASN A 641 -13.32 -21.00 8.93
C ASN A 641 -14.36 -22.01 8.39
N SER A 642 -14.06 -23.32 8.47
CA SER A 642 -14.92 -24.41 7.99
C SER A 642 -14.80 -25.62 8.93
N LEU A 643 -15.95 -26.07 9.46
CA LEU A 643 -16.05 -27.26 10.31
C LEU A 643 -15.53 -28.51 9.61
N THR A 644 -15.76 -28.61 8.29
CA THR A 644 -15.31 -29.75 7.47
C THR A 644 -13.80 -29.85 7.44
N GLN A 645 -13.08 -28.73 7.30
CA GLN A 645 -11.60 -28.72 7.32
C GLN A 645 -11.05 -29.14 8.69
N ALA A 646 -11.67 -28.69 9.78
CA ALA A 646 -11.26 -29.09 11.13
C ALA A 646 -11.55 -30.58 11.40
N GLN A 647 -12.67 -31.11 10.90
CA GLN A 647 -13.03 -32.53 11.03
C GLN A 647 -12.11 -33.44 10.20
N GLU A 648 -11.78 -33.07 8.96
CA GLU A 648 -10.86 -33.84 8.12
C GLU A 648 -9.46 -33.97 8.76
N LEU A 649 -8.95 -32.87 9.34
CA LEU A 649 -7.69 -32.90 10.09
C LEU A 649 -7.78 -33.79 11.34
N ALA A 650 -8.87 -33.67 12.11
CA ALA A 650 -9.09 -34.48 13.30
C ALA A 650 -9.17 -35.99 12.98
N GLU A 651 -9.92 -36.37 11.96
CA GLU A 651 -10.00 -37.76 11.49
C GLU A 651 -8.66 -38.28 10.95
N GLY A 652 -7.91 -37.43 10.23
CA GLY A 652 -6.57 -37.75 9.74
C GLY A 652 -5.59 -38.06 10.87
N LEU A 653 -5.66 -37.31 11.97
CA LEU A 653 -4.85 -37.54 13.17
C LEU A 653 -5.34 -38.76 13.96
N GLN A 654 -6.64 -38.98 14.08
CA GLN A 654 -7.19 -40.18 14.74
C GLN A 654 -6.83 -41.48 13.99
N LYS A 655 -6.85 -41.48 12.65
CA LYS A 655 -6.41 -42.62 11.82
C LYS A 655 -4.92 -42.92 11.99
N LYS A 656 -4.11 -41.92 12.36
CA LYS A 656 -2.69 -42.07 12.69
C LYS A 656 -2.45 -42.51 14.15
N GLY A 657 -3.51 -42.79 14.91
CA GLY A 657 -3.45 -43.41 16.24
C GLY A 657 -3.55 -42.44 17.43
N PHE A 658 -3.82 -41.16 17.20
CA PHE A 658 -3.96 -40.17 18.28
C PHE A 658 -5.39 -40.12 18.82
N THR A 659 -5.57 -40.37 20.12
CA THR A 659 -6.90 -40.56 20.73
C THR A 659 -7.47 -39.32 21.41
N SER A 660 -6.63 -38.34 21.76
CA SER A 660 -7.02 -37.09 22.44
C SER A 660 -7.48 -35.97 21.48
N ILE A 661 -7.81 -36.33 20.24
CA ILE A 661 -8.12 -35.36 19.17
C ILE A 661 -9.63 -35.09 19.12
N SER A 662 -10.03 -33.83 19.27
CA SER A 662 -11.43 -33.42 19.13
C SER A 662 -11.55 -32.05 18.46
N VAL A 663 -12.63 -31.83 17.71
CA VAL A 663 -12.93 -30.51 17.14
C VAL A 663 -13.74 -29.71 18.15
N GLN A 664 -13.27 -28.51 18.46
CA GLN A 664 -13.93 -27.54 19.34
C GLN A 664 -14.35 -26.31 18.53
N GLU A 665 -15.50 -25.75 18.85
CA GLU A 665 -16.02 -24.52 18.26
C GLU A 665 -15.65 -23.35 19.19
N ASP A 666 -14.89 -22.38 18.68
CA ASP A 666 -14.61 -21.11 19.36
C ASP A 666 -15.61 -20.05 18.90
N PHE A 667 -16.25 -19.40 19.88
CA PHE A 667 -17.22 -18.32 19.69
C PHE A 667 -16.57 -16.96 19.49
#